data_AF-A6G630-F1
#
_entry.id   AF-A6G630-F1
#
_cell.length_a   1.000
_cell.length_b   1.000
_cell.length_c   1.000
_cell.angle_alpha   90.00
_cell.angle_beta   90.00
_cell.angle_gamma   90.00
#
_symmetry.space_group_name_H-M   'P 1'
#
loop_
_entity.id
_entity.type
_entity.pdbx_description
1 polymer ?
#
loop_
_entity_poly.entity_id
_entity_poly.type
_entity_poly.pdbx_seq_one_letter_code
_entity_poly.pdbx_strand_id
1 'polypeptide(L)'
;MLPAVPALDRSSPAPGSEPGIEGLRADCRRVQLELRGALGVEGRASLLRGVLDRAVFVAVARAMGLLDPSAQTWAELVEVFAGLESMGGAAWTGPSASELAQLRIGDATSRQLASLGEGRPLCPDTLGQLFEGGLVRRARRDAGVFFTPASLADFVVQETLGRSQRDPGSLRVLDPACGGGAFLLAAHRAVRRATGKEGALANFFGVDKNGEALAVARRALWLEHAKAQGRLEPAPAQLFTNLRQGDSVVDDPQVDPWAFDWSTGRRVGASAGASTWPARFDLILGNPPFVRHEQLGPFKAHWRERFSTYEGGADLFVYFIERGLELLAPGGRLGFVVSNKWLRGGYAARLRERLARDCTVELLVDHGHAPVFAGADAFPCVLCVRKGPPAPTHAVQVIQGGRSAERFAVPQRSLAAAPWSLEPPAVRALVAALRERAVPLADYAGIKPHYGVKTGCNAALLVDGPTRDRLCREDPRSAEILVKYLRGQDVGRWSSRWQGRWMIFTRRGVDIDAYPAIKAHLEGFRARLEPRPRGHAGPWTGRKAGGYAWYELQDAVDYHAAFEAPKIVYQVIQFHPRYALDRDGLYTNDKAFFLPSSDPWLLACLNSPAMWWHNWRCLVHMKDEALNPAGDKMIHAPIPQPTKAQREQVARAVEAVVAARRANDEANAALLDGLRREWGVERPGKKLGQLAELDGDSFVREVERRRAKGSPRLSDAARVELRAVFDAEAPELRERRASIAGLERRIAATVHAAWALNPDELARMRATAPPRTPTNW
;
A
#
# COMPACT_ATOMS: atom_id res chain seq x y z
N MET A 1 36.32 -11.68 -22.94
CA MET A 1 36.16 -11.97 -21.49
C MET A 1 36.59 -10.72 -20.74
N LEU A 2 35.66 -9.92 -20.23
CA LEU A 2 35.95 -8.79 -19.35
C LEU A 2 35.96 -9.31 -17.89
N PRO A 3 36.81 -8.78 -17.00
CA PRO A 3 36.96 -9.29 -15.64
C PRO A 3 35.70 -9.02 -14.81
N ALA A 4 35.39 -9.96 -13.91
CA ALA A 4 34.27 -9.87 -12.98
C ALA A 4 34.41 -8.64 -12.07
N VAL A 5 33.33 -7.86 -11.96
CA VAL A 5 33.20 -6.76 -11.01
C VAL A 5 33.23 -7.33 -9.58
N PRO A 6 34.09 -6.84 -8.67
CA PRO A 6 34.16 -7.36 -7.30
C PRO A 6 32.84 -7.09 -6.56
N ALA A 7 32.38 -8.11 -5.81
CA ALA A 7 31.19 -8.02 -4.98
C ALA A 7 31.36 -6.94 -3.91
N LEU A 8 30.42 -6.00 -3.85
CA LEU A 8 30.33 -5.00 -2.77
C LEU A 8 30.02 -5.70 -1.44
N ASP A 9 30.78 -5.34 -0.41
CA ASP A 9 30.45 -5.56 0.99
C ASP A 9 29.00 -5.12 1.27
N ARG A 10 28.19 -6.05 1.80
CA ARG A 10 26.74 -5.91 2.00
C ARG A 10 26.38 -5.28 3.35
N SER A 11 27.33 -4.72 4.09
CA SER A 11 27.05 -4.02 5.35
C SER A 11 26.55 -2.59 5.10
N SER A 12 25.22 -2.40 5.02
CA SER A 12 24.62 -1.08 5.21
C SER A 12 24.60 -0.74 6.71
N PRO A 13 25.02 0.45 7.15
CA PRO A 13 24.81 0.88 8.53
C PRO A 13 23.31 1.01 8.82
N ALA A 14 22.89 0.63 10.03
CA ALA A 14 21.52 0.82 10.50
C ALA A 14 21.11 2.32 10.48
N PRO A 15 19.82 2.65 10.33
CA PRO A 15 19.33 4.04 10.32
C PRO A 15 19.39 4.63 11.74
N GLY A 16 20.57 5.08 12.13
CA GLY A 16 20.80 5.91 13.30
C GLY A 16 20.71 7.39 12.93
N SER A 17 20.14 8.20 13.80
CA SER A 17 20.06 9.67 13.70
C SER A 17 21.44 10.29 13.40
N GLU A 18 21.64 10.78 12.17
CA GLU A 18 22.82 11.57 11.82
C GLU A 18 22.69 13.01 12.39
N PRO A 19 23.53 13.45 13.34
CA PRO A 19 23.38 14.71 14.08
C PRO A 19 23.57 16.00 13.24
N GLY A 20 23.93 15.92 11.96
CA GLY A 20 24.22 17.09 11.11
C GLY A 20 23.02 17.63 10.31
N ILE A 21 22.01 16.79 10.03
CA ILE A 21 20.88 17.14 9.15
C ILE A 21 19.91 18.11 9.83
N GLU A 22 19.72 18.00 11.14
CA GLU A 22 18.84 18.92 11.88
C GLU A 22 19.42 20.33 11.98
N GLY A 23 20.74 20.47 12.14
CA GLY A 23 21.44 21.76 12.12
C GLY A 23 21.24 22.50 10.80
N LEU A 24 21.55 21.84 9.67
CA LEU A 24 21.36 22.43 8.34
C LEU A 24 19.88 22.78 8.05
N ARG A 25 18.93 21.97 8.53
CA ARG A 25 17.48 22.25 8.42
C ARG A 25 17.06 23.45 9.26
N ALA A 26 17.64 23.64 10.44
CA ALA A 26 17.38 24.80 11.30
C ALA A 26 17.93 26.07 10.63
N ASP A 27 19.11 25.99 10.02
CA ASP A 27 19.77 27.11 9.34
C ASP A 27 19.03 27.55 8.08
N CYS A 28 18.59 26.61 7.23
CA CYS A 28 17.74 26.94 6.08
C CYS A 28 16.42 27.60 6.50
N ARG A 29 15.81 27.19 7.62
CA ARG A 29 14.60 27.83 8.16
C ARG A 29 14.85 29.24 8.68
N ARG A 30 16.02 29.48 9.26
CA ARG A 30 16.44 30.78 9.77
C ARG A 30 16.66 31.77 8.63
N VAL A 31 17.39 31.37 7.59
CA VAL A 31 17.56 32.16 6.34
C VAL A 31 16.20 32.44 5.67
N GLN A 32 15.28 31.47 5.70
CA GLN A 32 13.90 31.68 5.22
C GLN A 32 13.12 32.74 6.02
N LEU A 33 13.33 32.83 7.33
CA LEU A 33 12.69 33.82 8.20
C LEU A 33 13.30 35.21 7.99
N GLU A 34 14.63 35.31 7.89
CA GLU A 34 15.35 36.57 7.64
C GLU A 34 14.98 37.17 6.27
N LEU A 35 14.96 36.35 5.21
CA LEU A 35 14.56 36.80 3.86
C LEU A 35 13.09 37.23 3.79
N ARG A 36 12.20 36.58 4.57
CA ARG A 36 10.80 37.01 4.68
C ARG A 36 10.65 38.35 5.40
N GLY A 37 11.49 38.61 6.39
CA GLY A 37 11.54 39.90 7.10
C GLY A 37 12.06 41.03 6.21
N ALA A 38 13.10 40.76 5.41
CA ALA A 38 13.72 41.76 4.54
C ALA A 38 12.87 42.13 3.30
N LEU A 39 12.03 41.22 2.81
CA LEU A 39 11.37 41.37 1.50
C LEU A 39 9.93 41.92 1.53
N GLY A 40 9.34 42.19 2.70
CA GLY A 40 8.00 42.82 2.82
C GLY A 40 6.89 41.98 2.16
N VAL A 41 6.10 41.26 2.96
CA VAL A 41 5.12 40.32 2.42
C VAL A 41 3.87 41.06 1.93
N GLU A 42 3.72 41.20 0.61
CA GLU A 42 2.51 40.88 -0.16
C GLU A 42 2.76 41.12 -1.67
N GLY A 43 2.79 40.03 -2.45
CA GLY A 43 2.90 40.08 -3.92
C GLY A 43 4.07 39.30 -4.55
N ARG A 44 5.10 38.88 -3.80
CA ARG A 44 6.36 38.33 -4.36
C ARG A 44 6.69 36.89 -3.97
N ALA A 45 5.69 36.01 -3.88
CA ALA A 45 5.88 34.62 -3.45
C ALA A 45 6.68 33.73 -4.43
N SER A 46 6.73 34.06 -5.73
CA SER A 46 7.61 33.38 -6.71
C SER A 46 9.05 33.87 -6.62
N LEU A 47 9.24 35.18 -6.37
CA LEU A 47 10.53 35.82 -6.22
C LEU A 47 11.28 35.32 -4.97
N LEU A 48 10.60 35.31 -3.83
CA LEU A 48 11.09 34.70 -2.59
C LEU A 48 11.48 33.24 -2.78
N ARG A 49 10.71 32.50 -3.60
CA ARG A 49 11.01 31.10 -3.95
C ARG A 49 12.32 31.00 -4.74
N GLY A 50 12.46 31.79 -5.80
CA GLY A 50 13.67 31.82 -6.63
C GLY A 50 14.93 32.21 -5.86
N VAL A 51 14.83 33.19 -4.94
CA VAL A 51 15.96 33.62 -4.10
C VAL A 51 16.35 32.55 -3.07
N LEU A 52 15.37 31.91 -2.42
CA LEU A 52 15.63 30.81 -1.48
C LEU A 52 16.23 29.59 -2.15
N ASP A 53 15.75 29.25 -3.33
CA ASP A 53 16.26 28.18 -4.18
C ASP A 53 17.73 28.36 -4.56
N ARG A 54 18.12 29.59 -4.88
CA ARG A 54 19.51 29.96 -5.19
C ARG A 54 20.37 29.98 -3.93
N ALA A 55 19.88 30.50 -2.81
CA ALA A 55 20.60 30.51 -1.54
C ALA A 55 20.93 29.10 -1.02
N VAL A 56 19.97 28.16 -1.11
CA VAL A 56 20.21 26.75 -0.77
C VAL A 56 21.25 26.13 -1.69
N PHE A 57 21.17 26.38 -3.00
CA PHE A 57 22.16 25.89 -3.96
C PHE A 57 23.59 26.37 -3.64
N VAL A 58 23.74 27.65 -3.34
CA VAL A 58 25.04 28.26 -3.00
C VAL A 58 25.60 27.68 -1.70
N ALA A 59 24.76 27.54 -0.67
CA ALA A 59 25.16 26.93 0.59
C ALA A 59 25.66 25.49 0.37
N VAL A 60 24.96 24.73 -0.46
CA VAL A 60 25.36 23.37 -0.83
C VAL A 60 26.68 23.33 -1.61
N ALA A 61 26.83 24.16 -2.65
CA ALA A 61 28.04 24.22 -3.46
C ALA A 61 29.29 24.62 -2.64
N ARG A 62 29.16 25.59 -1.73
CA ARG A 62 30.23 25.96 -0.78
C ARG A 62 30.60 24.81 0.14
N ALA A 63 29.60 24.13 0.70
CA ALA A 63 29.84 23.02 1.62
C ALA A 63 30.43 21.78 0.93
N MET A 64 30.38 21.72 -0.41
CA MET A 64 31.07 20.74 -1.25
C MET A 64 32.50 21.16 -1.65
N GLY A 65 32.97 22.35 -1.24
CA GLY A 65 34.27 22.90 -1.63
C GLY A 65 34.35 23.34 -3.10
N LEU A 66 33.21 23.55 -3.76
CA LEU A 66 33.15 23.89 -5.18
C LEU A 66 33.21 25.40 -5.46
N LEU A 67 33.18 26.21 -4.41
CA LEU A 67 33.22 27.68 -4.46
C LEU A 67 34.32 28.18 -3.53
N ASP A 68 35.10 29.17 -3.99
CA ASP A 68 36.17 29.80 -3.19
C ASP A 68 35.57 30.56 -1.99
N PRO A 69 36.02 30.31 -0.75
CA PRO A 69 35.59 31.05 0.44
C PRO A 69 35.87 32.56 0.39
N SER A 70 36.83 33.00 -0.44
CA SER A 70 37.32 34.38 -0.53
C SER A 70 36.66 35.22 -1.63
N ALA A 71 35.91 34.61 -2.55
CA ALA A 71 35.27 35.31 -3.66
C ALA A 71 34.11 36.20 -3.17
N GLN A 72 34.06 37.46 -3.60
CA GLN A 72 32.95 38.40 -3.36
C GLN A 72 31.69 37.88 -4.07
N THR A 73 30.85 37.19 -3.31
CA THR A 73 30.23 35.95 -3.81
C THR A 73 28.90 36.11 -4.50
N TRP A 74 28.45 37.32 -4.84
CA TRP A 74 27.13 37.52 -5.45
C TRP A 74 27.19 37.94 -6.92
N ALA A 75 28.24 38.65 -7.35
CA ALA A 75 28.38 39.09 -8.75
C ALA A 75 28.69 37.93 -9.70
N GLU A 76 29.62 37.04 -9.33
CA GLU A 76 29.94 35.82 -10.11
C GLU A 76 28.76 34.83 -10.13
N LEU A 77 28.01 34.72 -9.02
CA LEU A 77 26.78 33.91 -8.98
C LEU A 77 25.71 34.49 -9.91
N VAL A 78 25.57 35.81 -9.99
CA VAL A 78 24.63 36.47 -10.91
C VAL A 78 25.03 36.23 -12.37
N GLU A 79 26.31 36.19 -12.72
CA GLU A 79 26.75 35.78 -14.08
C GLU A 79 26.47 34.30 -14.37
N VAL A 80 26.74 33.41 -13.40
CA VAL A 80 26.41 31.97 -13.50
C VAL A 80 24.90 31.77 -13.65
N PHE A 81 24.07 32.54 -12.94
CA PHE A 81 22.60 32.52 -13.04
C PHE A 81 22.05 33.24 -14.28
N ALA A 82 22.69 34.31 -14.76
CA ALA A 82 22.32 35.00 -16.00
C ALA A 82 22.56 34.12 -17.23
N GLY A 83 23.60 33.26 -17.21
CA GLY A 83 23.82 32.22 -18.21
C GLY A 83 22.74 31.13 -18.24
N LEU A 84 22.15 30.79 -17.08
CA LEU A 84 21.02 29.83 -16.97
C LEU A 84 19.71 30.41 -17.57
N GLU A 85 19.56 31.74 -17.68
CA GLU A 85 18.31 32.41 -18.10
C GLU A 85 18.29 32.82 -19.58
N SER A 86 19.44 33.18 -20.17
CA SER A 86 19.52 33.58 -21.59
C SER A 86 19.22 32.44 -22.59
N MET A 87 19.27 31.19 -22.15
CA MET A 87 19.03 30.00 -22.98
C MET A 87 17.62 29.38 -22.82
N GLY A 88 16.78 29.90 -21.92
CA GLY A 88 15.52 29.29 -21.49
C GLY A 88 14.23 29.82 -22.14
N GLY A 89 14.29 30.89 -22.92
CA GLY A 89 13.14 31.42 -23.67
C GLY A 89 11.96 31.97 -22.85
N ALA A 90 12.05 32.00 -21.52
CA ALA A 90 11.10 32.72 -20.67
C ALA A 90 11.73 34.07 -20.30
N ALA A 91 11.16 35.16 -20.84
CA ALA A 91 11.54 36.52 -20.44
C ALA A 91 11.32 36.68 -18.93
N TRP A 92 12.41 36.91 -18.21
CA TRP A 92 12.39 37.14 -16.78
C TRP A 92 11.76 38.52 -16.48
N THR A 93 10.86 38.56 -15.50
CA THR A 93 10.19 39.78 -15.02
C THR A 93 10.56 40.08 -13.56
N GLY A 94 11.79 39.74 -13.14
CA GLY A 94 12.30 39.97 -11.79
C GLY A 94 13.17 41.22 -11.65
N PRO A 95 13.81 41.45 -10.49
CA PRO A 95 14.67 42.61 -10.20
C PRO A 95 16.10 42.46 -10.73
N SER A 96 16.59 43.47 -11.44
CA SER A 96 17.84 43.53 -12.21
C SER A 96 19.08 43.09 -11.42
N ALA A 97 20.16 42.72 -12.13
CA ALA A 97 21.45 42.39 -11.50
C ALA A 97 21.90 43.49 -10.52
N SER A 98 21.56 44.75 -10.78
CA SER A 98 21.78 45.89 -9.90
C SER A 98 20.85 45.91 -8.67
N GLU A 99 19.58 45.52 -8.80
CA GLU A 99 18.64 45.41 -7.66
C GLU A 99 19.00 44.22 -6.74
N LEU A 100 19.53 43.12 -7.28
CA LEU A 100 20.03 42.00 -6.48
C LEU A 100 21.35 42.33 -5.77
N ALA A 101 22.22 43.15 -6.37
CA ALA A 101 23.46 43.62 -5.75
C ALA A 101 23.22 44.54 -4.53
N GLN A 102 22.03 45.13 -4.41
CA GLN A 102 21.64 45.99 -3.28
C GLN A 102 21.10 45.21 -2.07
N LEU A 103 20.81 43.92 -2.19
CA LEU A 103 20.39 43.06 -1.08
C LEU A 103 21.61 42.71 -0.19
N ARG A 104 21.87 43.54 0.83
CA ARG A 104 22.85 43.22 1.88
C ARG A 104 22.30 42.13 2.79
N ILE A 105 22.71 40.88 2.56
CA ILE A 105 22.60 39.84 3.59
C ILE A 105 23.63 40.19 4.66
N GLY A 106 23.19 40.43 5.90
CA GLY A 106 24.06 40.89 6.98
C GLY A 106 25.24 39.95 7.26
N ASP A 107 26.35 40.52 7.74
CA ASP A 107 27.63 39.84 7.99
C ASP A 107 27.55 38.59 8.89
N ALA A 108 26.48 38.45 9.67
CA ALA A 108 26.23 37.28 10.51
C ALA A 108 25.84 36.04 9.69
N THR A 109 24.99 36.20 8.67
CA THR A 109 24.55 35.11 7.79
C THR A 109 25.68 34.66 6.86
N SER A 110 26.53 35.59 6.39
CA SER A 110 27.73 35.27 5.59
C SER A 110 28.78 34.50 6.39
N ARG A 111 29.02 34.87 7.65
CA ARG A 111 29.95 34.14 8.55
C ARG A 111 29.42 32.75 8.95
N GLN A 112 28.10 32.60 9.15
CA GLN A 112 27.50 31.29 9.47
C GLN A 112 27.42 30.35 8.27
N LEU A 113 27.26 30.88 7.05
CA LEU A 113 27.40 30.09 5.82
C LEU A 113 28.84 29.60 5.61
N ALA A 114 29.85 30.34 6.09
CA ALA A 114 31.25 29.91 6.07
C ALA A 114 31.53 28.79 7.08
N SER A 115 30.88 28.80 8.26
CA SER A 115 31.02 27.72 9.25
C SER A 115 30.37 26.39 8.86
N LEU A 116 29.58 26.33 7.79
CA LEU A 116 29.03 25.07 7.25
C LEU A 116 30.10 24.18 6.60
N GLY A 117 31.29 24.72 6.29
CA GLY A 117 32.41 24.01 5.65
C GLY A 117 33.44 23.44 6.62
N GLU A 118 33.35 23.73 7.92
CA GLU A 118 34.35 23.28 8.90
C GLU A 118 33.96 21.92 9.51
N GLY A 119 34.44 20.85 8.88
CA GLY A 119 34.81 19.63 9.63
C GLY A 119 34.09 18.31 9.31
N ARG A 120 33.15 18.21 8.37
CA ARG A 120 32.63 16.90 7.88
C ARG A 120 32.26 16.90 6.39
N PRO A 121 32.62 15.86 5.61
CA PRO A 121 32.21 15.75 4.22
C PRO A 121 30.70 15.54 4.11
N LEU A 122 29.98 16.51 3.56
CA LEU A 122 28.58 16.36 3.19
C LEU A 122 28.47 15.37 2.04
N CYS A 123 27.84 14.22 2.28
CA CYS A 123 27.65 13.24 1.22
C CYS A 123 26.51 13.71 0.28
N PRO A 124 26.59 13.41 -1.03
CA PRO A 124 25.59 13.83 -2.02
C PRO A 124 24.16 13.37 -1.70
N ASP A 125 23.99 12.30 -0.92
CA ASP A 125 22.68 11.79 -0.51
C ASP A 125 22.03 12.70 0.55
N THR A 126 22.82 13.32 1.43
CA THR A 126 22.34 14.34 2.37
C THR A 126 21.84 15.58 1.65
N LEU A 127 22.50 15.96 0.55
CA LEU A 127 22.17 17.14 -0.26
C LEU A 127 20.91 16.95 -1.11
N GLY A 128 20.74 15.78 -1.72
CA GLY A 128 19.48 15.38 -2.36
C GLY A 128 18.30 15.42 -1.38
N GLN A 129 18.49 14.87 -0.18
CA GLN A 129 17.50 14.92 0.90
C GLN A 129 17.21 16.32 1.44
N LEU A 130 18.16 17.26 1.34
CA LEU A 130 17.98 18.67 1.72
C LEU A 130 17.18 19.44 0.67
N PHE A 131 17.44 19.22 -0.62
CA PHE A 131 16.62 19.75 -1.71
C PHE A 131 15.21 19.16 -1.69
N GLU A 132 15.07 17.85 -1.49
CA GLU A 132 13.79 17.15 -1.30
C GLU A 132 13.08 17.55 0.00
N GLY A 133 13.83 17.86 1.06
CA GLY A 133 13.31 18.08 2.41
C GLY A 133 13.01 19.54 2.77
N GLY A 134 13.66 20.51 2.12
CA GLY A 134 13.54 21.95 2.38
C GLY A 134 12.53 22.67 1.49
N LEU A 135 12.48 22.33 0.19
CA LEU A 135 11.61 23.00 -0.79
C LEU A 135 10.26 22.30 -1.00
N VAL A 136 10.22 20.97 -0.80
CA VAL A 136 9.10 20.14 -1.25
C VAL A 136 8.13 19.75 -0.12
N ARG A 137 8.33 20.25 1.12
CA ARG A 137 7.42 19.95 2.25
C ARG A 137 5.98 20.46 2.04
N ARG A 138 5.75 21.45 1.18
CA ARG A 138 4.40 21.98 0.90
C ARG A 138 3.67 21.28 -0.27
N ALA A 139 4.39 20.69 -1.24
CA ALA A 139 3.78 19.95 -2.35
C ALA A 139 3.22 18.56 -1.94
N ARG A 140 3.54 18.10 -0.72
CA ARG A 140 3.17 16.77 -0.20
C ARG A 140 1.67 16.54 0.04
N ARG A 141 0.83 17.58 0.13
CA ARG A 141 -0.53 17.42 0.64
C ARG A 141 -1.61 17.17 -0.42
N ASP A 142 -1.44 17.64 -1.65
CA ASP A 142 -2.57 17.71 -2.58
C ASP A 142 -2.44 16.87 -3.87
N ALA A 143 -1.27 16.26 -4.17
CA ALA A 143 -1.02 15.65 -5.49
C ALA A 143 -0.54 14.18 -5.51
N GLY A 144 -0.39 13.50 -4.36
CA GLY A 144 0.06 12.09 -4.34
C GLY A 144 1.50 11.86 -4.87
N VAL A 145 2.33 12.91 -4.90
CA VAL A 145 3.72 12.87 -5.38
C VAL A 145 4.63 12.33 -4.26
N PHE A 146 5.13 11.11 -4.42
CA PHE A 146 6.09 10.48 -3.51
C PHE A 146 7.47 10.40 -4.15
N PHE A 147 8.50 10.82 -3.42
CA PHE A 147 9.86 10.77 -3.91
C PHE A 147 10.46 9.36 -3.74
N THR A 148 11.25 8.94 -4.72
CA THR A 148 11.94 7.64 -4.72
C THR A 148 13.15 7.68 -3.80
N PRO A 149 13.22 6.81 -2.75
CA PRO A 149 14.42 6.73 -1.92
C PRO A 149 15.66 6.45 -2.76
N ALA A 150 16.77 7.17 -2.50
CA ALA A 150 18.02 7.03 -3.24
C ALA A 150 18.50 5.57 -3.32
N SER A 151 18.43 4.83 -2.21
CA SER A 151 18.80 3.41 -2.19
C SER A 151 17.97 2.56 -3.16
N LEU A 152 16.67 2.88 -3.34
CA LEU A 152 15.80 2.16 -4.27
C LEU A 152 16.16 2.52 -5.72
N ALA A 153 16.39 3.79 -6.01
CA ALA A 153 16.84 4.23 -7.33
C ALA A 153 18.16 3.55 -7.71
N ASP A 154 19.16 3.56 -6.81
CA ASP A 154 20.43 2.87 -7.00
C ASP A 154 20.24 1.38 -7.28
N PHE A 155 19.40 0.69 -6.49
CA PHE A 155 19.11 -0.72 -6.70
C PHE A 155 18.56 -1.00 -8.11
N VAL A 156 17.57 -0.24 -8.55
CA VAL A 156 16.96 -0.42 -9.89
C VAL A 156 17.95 -0.12 -11.00
N VAL A 157 18.77 0.92 -10.84
CA VAL A 157 19.84 1.26 -11.80
C VAL A 157 20.85 0.12 -11.90
N GLN A 158 21.29 -0.45 -10.78
CA GLN A 158 22.21 -1.58 -10.79
C GLN A 158 21.62 -2.81 -11.47
N GLU A 159 20.36 -3.14 -11.19
CA GLU A 159 19.68 -4.29 -11.78
C GLU A 159 19.31 -4.12 -13.26
N THR A 160 19.44 -2.91 -13.81
CA THR A 160 19.21 -2.65 -15.25
C THR A 160 20.50 -2.36 -16.00
N LEU A 161 21.23 -1.31 -15.62
CA LEU A 161 22.51 -0.93 -16.23
C LEU A 161 23.56 -2.03 -16.06
N GLY A 162 23.66 -2.63 -14.87
CA GLY A 162 24.61 -3.71 -14.60
C GLY A 162 24.37 -5.00 -15.42
N ARG A 163 23.18 -5.15 -16.01
CA ARG A 163 22.85 -6.24 -16.94
C ARG A 163 23.09 -5.87 -18.41
N SER A 164 23.41 -4.61 -18.69
CA SER A 164 23.70 -4.12 -20.03
C SER A 164 25.04 -4.61 -20.53
N GLN A 165 25.07 -5.08 -21.78
CA GLN A 165 26.31 -5.41 -22.50
C GLN A 165 26.83 -4.22 -23.32
N ARG A 166 26.08 -3.11 -23.37
CA ARG A 166 26.49 -1.88 -24.05
C ARG A 166 27.44 -1.10 -23.16
N ASP A 167 28.33 -0.33 -23.79
CA ASP A 167 29.19 0.63 -23.08
C ASP A 167 28.33 1.58 -22.24
N PRO A 168 28.48 1.58 -20.90
CA PRO A 168 27.70 2.46 -20.04
C PRO A 168 27.88 3.95 -20.37
N GLY A 169 29.06 4.36 -20.87
CA GLY A 169 29.35 5.75 -21.20
C GLY A 169 28.55 6.28 -22.39
N SER A 170 28.09 5.39 -23.29
CA SER A 170 27.37 5.74 -24.51
C SER A 170 25.84 5.59 -24.39
N LEU A 171 25.32 5.14 -23.24
CA LEU A 171 23.90 4.87 -23.06
C LEU A 171 23.09 6.15 -23.03
N ARG A 172 22.05 6.26 -23.88
CA ARG A 172 21.02 7.29 -23.73
C ARG A 172 20.02 6.85 -22.66
N VAL A 173 19.99 7.60 -21.56
CA VAL A 173 19.18 7.33 -20.38
C VAL A 173 17.98 8.28 -20.35
N LEU A 174 16.76 7.76 -20.21
CA LEU A 174 15.54 8.54 -20.06
C LEU A 174 14.83 8.23 -18.75
N ASP A 175 14.33 9.27 -18.08
CA ASP A 175 13.26 9.15 -17.08
C ASP A 175 12.01 9.94 -17.51
N PRO A 176 10.91 9.28 -17.91
CA PRO A 176 9.72 9.94 -18.43
C PRO A 176 8.83 10.55 -17.32
N ALA A 177 9.16 10.38 -16.05
CA ALA A 177 8.46 11.02 -14.92
C ALA A 177 9.49 11.42 -13.88
N CYS A 178 10.46 12.22 -14.31
CA CYS A 178 11.74 12.34 -13.61
C CYS A 178 11.68 13.04 -12.26
N GLY A 179 10.61 13.81 -11.99
CA GLY A 179 10.47 14.57 -10.75
C GLY A 179 11.73 15.38 -10.45
N GLY A 180 12.28 15.20 -9.26
CA GLY A 180 13.55 15.83 -8.84
C GLY A 180 14.82 15.11 -9.32
N GLY A 181 14.72 14.14 -10.23
CA GLY A 181 15.86 13.54 -10.93
C GLY A 181 16.52 12.34 -10.24
N ALA A 182 15.85 11.67 -9.29
CA ALA A 182 16.43 10.58 -8.50
C ALA A 182 17.11 9.48 -9.34
N PHE A 183 16.41 8.97 -10.36
CA PHE A 183 16.95 7.91 -11.22
C PHE A 183 18.04 8.40 -12.15
N LEU A 184 17.91 9.63 -12.69
CA LEU A 184 18.94 10.21 -13.55
C LEU A 184 20.24 10.42 -12.78
N LEU A 185 20.14 10.89 -11.54
CA LEU A 185 21.27 11.06 -10.63
C LEU A 185 21.93 9.71 -10.29
N ALA A 186 21.12 8.71 -9.94
CA ALA A 186 21.60 7.36 -9.66
C ALA A 186 22.27 6.72 -10.89
N ALA A 187 21.70 6.90 -12.08
CA ALA A 187 22.27 6.43 -13.34
C ALA A 187 23.58 7.13 -13.68
N HIS A 188 23.67 8.45 -13.50
CA HIS A 188 24.90 9.21 -13.71
C HIS A 188 26.04 8.70 -12.82
N ARG A 189 25.75 8.49 -11.52
CA ARG A 189 26.70 7.89 -10.57
C ARG A 189 27.12 6.47 -10.98
N ALA A 190 26.18 5.66 -11.46
CA ALA A 190 26.48 4.29 -11.88
C ALA A 190 27.36 4.24 -13.14
N VAL A 191 27.11 5.10 -14.13
CA VAL A 191 27.96 5.23 -15.33
C VAL A 191 29.38 5.63 -14.95
N ARG A 192 29.52 6.60 -14.04
CA ARG A 192 30.83 7.01 -13.52
C ARG A 192 31.58 5.86 -12.86
N ARG A 193 30.91 5.14 -11.95
CA ARG A 193 31.50 3.97 -11.27
C ARG A 193 31.92 2.88 -12.27
N ALA A 194 31.15 2.68 -13.33
CA ALA A 194 31.39 1.62 -14.31
C ALA A 194 32.51 1.96 -15.31
N THR A 195 32.67 3.23 -15.68
CA THR A 195 33.59 3.66 -16.75
C THR A 195 34.84 4.37 -16.25
N GLY A 196 34.84 4.83 -14.99
CA GLY A 196 35.86 5.74 -14.46
C GLY A 196 35.81 7.15 -15.08
N LYS A 197 34.86 7.41 -15.99
CA LYS A 197 34.68 8.70 -16.69
C LYS A 197 33.33 9.29 -16.29
N GLU A 198 33.22 10.61 -16.38
CA GLU A 198 31.90 11.24 -16.31
C GLU A 198 31.04 10.75 -17.48
N GLY A 199 29.86 10.23 -17.18
CA GLY A 199 28.85 10.01 -18.21
C GLY A 199 28.51 11.36 -18.85
N ALA A 200 28.50 11.43 -20.18
CA ALA A 200 28.16 12.69 -20.83
C ALA A 200 26.74 13.10 -20.45
N LEU A 201 26.57 14.28 -19.80
CA LEU A 201 25.24 14.81 -19.47
C LEU A 201 24.32 14.93 -20.68
N ALA A 202 24.90 15.06 -21.88
CA ALA A 202 24.21 14.98 -23.17
C ALA A 202 23.40 13.70 -23.38
N ASN A 203 23.73 12.62 -22.66
CA ASN A 203 23.07 11.32 -22.76
C ASN A 203 21.92 11.14 -21.76
N PHE A 204 21.67 12.10 -20.87
CA PHE A 204 20.62 12.02 -19.84
C PHE A 204 19.44 12.89 -20.23
N PHE A 205 18.25 12.30 -20.24
CA PHE A 205 17.00 12.91 -20.69
C PHE A 205 15.92 12.70 -19.63
N GLY A 206 15.03 13.67 -19.47
CA GLY A 206 13.90 13.50 -18.58
C GLY A 206 12.72 14.38 -18.91
N VAL A 207 11.53 13.89 -18.57
CA VAL A 207 10.27 14.60 -18.77
C VAL A 207 9.52 14.62 -17.45
N ASP A 208 8.91 15.76 -17.11
CA ASP A 208 7.97 15.86 -16.00
C ASP A 208 6.95 16.96 -16.25
N LYS A 209 5.72 16.82 -15.73
CA LYS A 209 4.70 17.87 -15.85
C LYS A 209 5.00 19.06 -14.93
N ASN A 210 5.75 18.85 -13.85
CA ASN A 210 6.08 19.85 -12.87
C ASN A 210 7.43 20.54 -13.16
N GLY A 211 7.37 21.80 -13.61
CA GLY A 211 8.55 22.63 -13.86
C GLY A 211 9.42 22.89 -12.62
N GLU A 212 8.84 22.95 -11.41
CA GLU A 212 9.61 23.11 -10.16
C GLU A 212 10.46 21.86 -9.90
N ALA A 213 9.91 20.66 -10.13
CA ALA A 213 10.62 19.40 -9.96
C ALA A 213 11.78 19.27 -10.96
N LEU A 214 11.56 19.65 -12.23
CA LEU A 214 12.62 19.70 -13.24
C LEU A 214 13.76 20.65 -12.87
N ALA A 215 13.44 21.81 -12.27
CA ALA A 215 14.45 22.74 -11.81
C ALA A 215 15.32 22.12 -10.69
N VAL A 216 14.75 21.27 -9.84
CA VAL A 216 15.50 20.49 -8.84
C VAL A 216 16.37 19.43 -9.52
N ALA A 217 15.82 18.67 -10.47
CA ALA A 217 16.57 17.65 -11.22
C ALA A 217 17.81 18.22 -11.93
N ARG A 218 17.65 19.36 -12.62
CA ARG A 218 18.76 20.07 -13.30
C ARG A 218 19.86 20.44 -12.32
N ARG A 219 19.50 21.03 -11.17
CA ARG A 219 20.47 21.43 -10.13
C ARG A 219 21.18 20.24 -9.50
N ALA A 220 20.46 19.16 -9.21
CA ALA A 220 21.04 17.95 -8.64
C ALA A 220 22.07 17.31 -9.59
N LEU A 221 21.73 17.19 -10.88
CA LEU A 221 22.65 16.67 -11.89
C LEU A 221 23.85 17.58 -12.12
N TRP A 222 23.64 18.89 -12.14
CA TRP A 222 24.72 19.87 -12.27
C TRP A 222 25.71 19.77 -11.11
N LEU A 223 25.21 19.72 -9.86
CA LEU A 223 26.08 19.58 -8.68
C LEU A 223 26.84 18.26 -8.67
N GLU A 224 26.21 17.17 -9.06
CA GLU A 224 26.88 15.86 -9.15
C GLU A 224 28.00 15.87 -10.20
N HIS A 225 27.75 16.50 -11.35
CA HIS A 225 28.73 16.66 -12.40
C HIS A 225 29.89 17.57 -11.97
N ALA A 226 29.58 18.73 -11.39
CA ALA A 226 30.56 19.68 -10.86
C ALA A 226 31.43 19.05 -9.77
N LYS A 227 30.82 18.27 -8.87
CA LYS A 227 31.55 17.50 -7.84
C LYS A 227 32.62 16.62 -8.44
N ALA A 228 32.29 15.91 -9.52
CA ALA A 228 33.24 15.03 -10.16
C ALA A 228 34.37 15.76 -10.89
N GLN A 229 34.12 16.99 -11.37
CA GLN A 229 35.13 17.86 -11.94
C GLN A 229 35.97 18.58 -10.88
N GLY A 230 35.57 18.56 -9.61
CA GLY A 230 36.22 19.29 -8.52
C GLY A 230 36.06 20.81 -8.59
N ARG A 231 35.20 21.32 -9.48
CA ARG A 231 34.93 22.75 -9.67
C ARG A 231 33.52 23.01 -10.16
N LEU A 232 32.94 24.17 -9.82
CA LEU A 232 31.65 24.60 -10.34
C LEU A 232 31.82 25.44 -11.62
N GLU A 233 31.49 24.84 -12.75
CA GLU A 233 31.38 25.54 -14.05
C GLU A 233 29.91 25.91 -14.34
N PRO A 234 29.64 26.84 -15.27
CA PRO A 234 28.28 27.12 -15.74
C PRO A 234 27.52 25.85 -16.12
N ALA A 235 26.22 25.81 -15.82
CA ALA A 235 25.40 24.64 -16.06
C ALA A 235 25.43 24.25 -17.56
N PRO A 236 25.74 22.98 -17.90
CA PRO A 236 25.77 22.55 -19.29
C PRO A 236 24.40 22.76 -19.96
N ALA A 237 24.40 23.36 -21.16
CA ALA A 237 23.18 23.65 -21.92
C ALA A 237 22.29 22.40 -22.11
N GLN A 238 22.91 21.21 -22.17
CA GLN A 238 22.25 19.91 -22.28
C GLN A 238 21.25 19.65 -21.15
N LEU A 239 21.49 20.14 -19.93
CA LEU A 239 20.54 19.99 -18.82
C LEU A 239 19.20 20.69 -19.12
N PHE A 240 19.21 21.76 -19.89
CA PHE A 240 17.99 22.46 -20.30
C PHE A 240 17.37 21.90 -21.56
N THR A 241 18.21 21.39 -22.48
CA THR A 241 17.71 20.84 -23.73
C THR A 241 17.18 19.41 -23.59
N ASN A 242 17.63 18.67 -22.58
CA ASN A 242 17.29 17.27 -22.37
C ASN A 242 16.29 17.02 -21.22
N LEU A 243 16.16 17.95 -20.26
CA LEU A 243 15.13 17.89 -19.21
C LEU A 243 13.99 18.83 -19.57
N ARG A 244 12.84 18.29 -19.96
CA ARG A 244 11.74 19.04 -20.60
C ARG A 244 10.44 18.91 -19.83
N GLN A 245 9.68 20.00 -19.79
CA GLN A 245 8.36 19.99 -19.16
C GLN A 245 7.31 19.45 -20.14
N GLY A 246 6.55 18.44 -19.73
CA GLY A 246 5.55 17.81 -20.58
C GLY A 246 4.80 16.65 -19.90
N ASP A 247 3.68 16.24 -20.51
CA ASP A 247 2.93 15.04 -20.18
C ASP A 247 3.43 13.89 -21.04
N SER A 248 4.10 12.94 -20.38
CA SER A 248 4.70 11.79 -21.04
C SER A 248 3.71 10.80 -21.63
N VAL A 249 2.42 10.86 -21.31
CA VAL A 249 1.39 9.91 -21.79
C VAL A 249 0.22 10.59 -22.50
N VAL A 250 0.33 11.88 -22.79
CA VAL A 250 -0.63 12.63 -23.63
C VAL A 250 0.13 13.33 -24.74
N ASP A 251 -0.31 13.15 -25.99
CA ASP A 251 0.25 13.80 -27.18
C ASP A 251 -0.75 14.71 -27.90
N ASP A 252 -1.90 15.00 -27.27
CA ASP A 252 -2.91 15.94 -27.76
C ASP A 252 -3.04 17.18 -26.84
N PRO A 253 -2.69 18.40 -27.33
CA PRO A 253 -2.76 19.62 -26.53
C PRO A 253 -4.18 20.04 -26.15
N GLN A 254 -5.21 19.51 -26.81
CA GLN A 254 -6.61 19.71 -26.42
C GLN A 254 -7.00 18.88 -25.19
N VAL A 255 -6.32 17.76 -24.97
CA VAL A 255 -6.53 16.87 -23.82
C VAL A 255 -5.72 17.35 -22.62
N ASP A 256 -4.46 17.73 -22.84
CA ASP A 256 -3.60 18.32 -21.81
C ASP A 256 -2.69 19.40 -22.41
N PRO A 257 -2.62 20.63 -21.86
CA PRO A 257 -1.75 21.69 -22.37
C PRO A 257 -0.25 21.33 -22.28
N TRP A 258 0.11 20.32 -21.50
CA TRP A 258 1.46 19.79 -21.40
C TRP A 258 1.75 18.66 -22.39
N ALA A 259 0.84 18.31 -23.30
CA ALA A 259 1.02 17.26 -24.29
C ALA A 259 2.42 17.28 -24.92
N PHE A 260 3.08 16.12 -24.95
CA PHE A 260 4.49 16.00 -25.30
C PHE A 260 4.68 15.21 -26.59
N ASP A 261 5.35 15.85 -27.55
CA ASP A 261 5.77 15.24 -28.80
C ASP A 261 7.14 14.59 -28.60
N TRP A 262 7.14 13.26 -28.54
CA TRP A 262 8.35 12.45 -28.37
C TRP A 262 9.25 12.41 -29.60
N SER A 263 8.77 12.83 -30.78
CA SER A 263 9.59 12.94 -31.99
C SER A 263 10.50 14.16 -31.95
N THR A 264 10.03 15.25 -31.32
CA THR A 264 10.78 16.51 -31.21
C THR A 264 11.33 16.76 -29.81
N GLY A 265 10.87 16.04 -28.78
CA GLY A 265 11.27 16.26 -27.39
C GLY A 265 10.72 17.55 -26.80
N ARG A 266 9.55 18.00 -27.27
CA ARG A 266 8.96 19.30 -26.91
C ARG A 266 7.47 19.16 -26.65
N ARG A 267 6.88 20.20 -26.07
CA ARG A 267 5.42 20.32 -26.02
C ARG A 267 4.86 20.45 -27.43
N VAL A 268 3.71 19.84 -27.68
CA VAL A 268 3.00 19.96 -28.95
C VAL A 268 2.68 21.44 -29.19
N GLY A 269 2.97 21.95 -30.39
CA GLY A 269 2.78 23.36 -30.75
C GLY A 269 3.90 24.31 -30.31
N ALA A 270 5.00 23.84 -29.71
CA ALA A 270 6.18 24.66 -29.48
C ALA A 270 6.89 25.01 -30.80
N SER A 271 7.52 26.19 -30.87
CA SER A 271 8.14 26.71 -32.10
C SER A 271 9.20 25.77 -32.70
N ALA A 272 9.17 25.67 -34.03
CA ALA A 272 10.02 24.79 -34.82
C ALA A 272 11.47 25.29 -34.83
N GLY A 273 12.37 24.45 -34.36
CA GLY A 273 13.81 24.59 -34.52
C GLY A 273 14.42 23.19 -34.52
N ALA A 274 15.60 22.99 -35.11
CA ALA A 274 16.22 21.68 -35.17
C ALA A 274 16.22 21.00 -33.78
N SER A 275 15.71 19.77 -33.71
CA SER A 275 15.70 18.98 -32.48
C SER A 275 16.78 17.91 -32.53
N THR A 276 17.56 17.82 -31.46
CA THR A 276 18.54 16.75 -31.23
C THR A 276 17.97 15.62 -30.36
N TRP A 277 16.65 15.60 -30.15
CA TRP A 277 15.99 14.62 -29.30
C TRP A 277 16.11 13.20 -29.87
N PRO A 278 16.56 12.21 -29.08
CA PRO A 278 16.65 10.84 -29.56
C PRO A 278 15.27 10.23 -29.82
N ALA A 279 15.11 9.57 -30.96
CA ALA A 279 13.90 8.79 -31.24
C ALA A 279 13.77 7.57 -30.30
N ARG A 280 14.88 7.05 -29.78
CA ARG A 280 14.94 5.86 -28.92
C ARG A 280 16.01 5.98 -27.84
N PHE A 281 15.79 5.28 -26.73
CA PHE A 281 16.67 5.28 -25.56
C PHE A 281 17.17 3.88 -25.23
N ASP A 282 18.39 3.79 -24.70
CA ASP A 282 19.05 2.53 -24.38
C ASP A 282 18.67 2.03 -22.99
N LEU A 283 18.39 2.97 -22.08
CA LEU A 283 17.97 2.73 -20.71
C LEU A 283 16.82 3.67 -20.33
N ILE A 284 15.71 3.14 -19.84
CA ILE A 284 14.57 3.92 -19.35
C ILE A 284 14.32 3.57 -17.88
N LEU A 285 14.34 4.56 -17.02
CA LEU A 285 14.23 4.39 -15.56
C LEU A 285 13.13 5.29 -15.03
N GLY A 286 12.57 4.99 -13.86
CA GLY A 286 11.61 5.90 -13.27
C GLY A 286 10.73 5.31 -12.18
N ASN A 287 9.98 6.20 -11.54
CA ASN A 287 8.88 5.87 -10.65
C ASN A 287 7.65 6.62 -11.14
N PRO A 288 6.93 6.09 -12.15
CA PRO A 288 5.75 6.74 -12.69
C PRO A 288 4.68 6.98 -11.61
N PRO A 289 3.81 7.98 -11.77
CA PRO A 289 2.80 8.32 -10.78
C PRO A 289 1.74 7.22 -10.58
N PHE A 290 1.33 6.98 -9.34
CA PHE A 290 0.27 6.00 -8.98
C PHE A 290 -1.05 6.75 -8.80
N VAL A 291 -1.87 6.76 -9.84
CA VAL A 291 -3.13 7.52 -9.86
C VAL A 291 -4.28 6.58 -10.18
N ARG A 292 -5.24 6.51 -9.25
CA ARG A 292 -6.40 5.65 -9.39
C ARG A 292 -7.31 6.14 -10.51
N HIS A 293 -7.89 5.20 -11.26
CA HIS A 293 -8.65 5.46 -12.47
C HIS A 293 -9.88 6.36 -12.30
N GLU A 294 -10.40 6.53 -11.07
CA GLU A 294 -11.51 7.43 -10.76
C GLU A 294 -11.13 8.90 -10.93
N GLN A 295 -9.83 9.23 -10.82
CA GLN A 295 -9.31 10.59 -10.99
C GLN A 295 -8.90 10.90 -12.44
N LEU A 296 -8.96 9.91 -13.33
CA LEU A 296 -8.41 10.02 -14.68
C LEU A 296 -9.47 10.19 -15.77
N GLY A 297 -10.72 10.45 -15.39
CA GLY A 297 -11.88 10.52 -16.29
C GLY A 297 -11.65 11.29 -17.59
N PRO A 298 -11.14 12.54 -17.56
CA PRO A 298 -10.95 13.37 -18.75
C PRO A 298 -10.00 12.77 -19.81
N PHE A 299 -9.01 11.98 -19.40
CA PHE A 299 -7.97 11.44 -20.29
C PHE A 299 -8.35 10.11 -20.94
N LYS A 300 -9.44 9.48 -20.49
CA LYS A 300 -9.78 8.09 -20.85
C LYS A 300 -10.08 7.88 -22.33
N ALA A 301 -10.67 8.87 -23.00
CA ALA A 301 -10.96 8.77 -24.44
C ALA A 301 -9.65 8.72 -25.24
N HIS A 302 -8.77 9.69 -24.98
CA HIS A 302 -7.44 9.77 -25.59
C HIS A 302 -6.61 8.48 -25.39
N TRP A 303 -6.50 7.96 -24.16
CA TRP A 303 -5.72 6.76 -23.92
C TRP A 303 -6.30 5.49 -24.53
N ARG A 304 -7.62 5.41 -24.73
CA ARG A 304 -8.26 4.27 -25.40
C ARG A 304 -7.80 4.15 -26.85
N GLU A 305 -7.61 5.28 -27.51
CA GLU A 305 -7.16 5.35 -28.89
C GLU A 305 -5.63 5.20 -28.98
N ARG A 306 -4.90 5.76 -28.00
CA ARG A 306 -3.44 5.83 -28.02
C ARG A 306 -2.71 4.57 -27.54
N PHE A 307 -3.30 3.81 -26.60
CA PHE A 307 -2.59 2.73 -25.91
C PHE A 307 -3.31 1.39 -26.05
N SER A 308 -2.60 0.39 -26.57
CA SER A 308 -3.09 -0.97 -26.74
C SER A 308 -3.39 -1.67 -25.40
N THR A 309 -2.68 -1.28 -24.33
CA THR A 309 -2.88 -1.81 -22.98
C THR A 309 -4.02 -1.13 -22.22
N TYR A 310 -4.73 -0.19 -22.86
CA TYR A 310 -5.84 0.53 -22.23
C TYR A 310 -6.91 -0.42 -21.68
N GLU A 311 -7.32 -0.10 -20.46
CA GLU A 311 -8.48 -0.67 -19.79
C GLU A 311 -9.08 0.39 -18.85
N GLY A 312 -10.40 0.47 -18.75
CA GLY A 312 -11.07 1.60 -18.09
C GLY A 312 -10.76 1.75 -16.59
N GLY A 313 -10.31 0.66 -15.96
CA GLY A 313 -9.88 0.58 -14.57
C GLY A 313 -8.36 0.63 -14.35
N ALA A 314 -7.55 0.91 -15.39
CA ALA A 314 -6.11 0.94 -15.28
C ALA A 314 -5.58 2.16 -14.49
N ASP A 315 -4.50 1.92 -13.74
CA ASP A 315 -3.71 2.98 -13.09
C ASP A 315 -2.82 3.68 -14.12
N LEU A 316 -2.48 4.95 -13.88
CA LEU A 316 -1.71 5.80 -14.80
C LEU A 316 -0.36 5.18 -15.21
N PHE A 317 0.34 4.50 -14.29
CA PHE A 317 1.64 3.90 -14.59
C PHE A 317 1.60 2.84 -15.71
N VAL A 318 0.44 2.25 -16.01
CA VAL A 318 0.28 1.27 -17.11
C VAL A 318 0.67 1.90 -18.44
N TYR A 319 0.20 3.12 -18.68
CA TYR A 319 0.49 3.88 -19.89
C TYR A 319 1.95 4.34 -19.95
N PHE A 320 2.56 4.63 -18.81
CA PHE A 320 4.00 4.91 -18.73
C PHE A 320 4.85 3.70 -19.09
N ILE A 321 4.46 2.48 -18.64
CA ILE A 321 5.16 1.26 -19.04
C ILE A 321 5.05 1.09 -20.56
N GLU A 322 3.85 1.18 -21.14
CA GLU A 322 3.67 1.06 -22.59
C GLU A 322 4.50 2.10 -23.35
N ARG A 323 4.45 3.37 -22.95
CA ARG A 323 5.26 4.44 -23.54
C ARG A 323 6.76 4.17 -23.43
N GLY A 324 7.23 3.70 -22.26
CA GLY A 324 8.63 3.30 -22.08
C GLY A 324 9.04 2.18 -23.05
N LEU A 325 8.21 1.16 -23.22
CA LEU A 325 8.47 0.08 -24.18
C LEU A 325 8.51 0.58 -25.64
N GLU A 326 7.66 1.54 -26.02
CA GLU A 326 7.69 2.17 -27.35
C GLU A 326 9.02 2.90 -27.60
N LEU A 327 9.47 3.68 -26.61
CA LEU A 327 10.66 4.53 -26.68
C LEU A 327 11.98 3.76 -26.51
N LEU A 328 11.94 2.53 -25.99
CA LEU A 328 13.15 1.70 -25.88
C LEU A 328 13.72 1.33 -27.24
N ALA A 329 15.03 1.45 -27.39
CA ALA A 329 15.79 0.84 -28.48
C ALA A 329 15.67 -0.70 -28.42
N PRO A 330 15.77 -1.42 -29.55
CA PRO A 330 15.87 -2.89 -29.53
C PRO A 330 16.97 -3.35 -28.56
N GLY A 331 16.69 -4.29 -27.66
CA GLY A 331 17.65 -4.74 -26.64
C GLY A 331 17.93 -3.74 -25.50
N GLY A 332 17.34 -2.54 -25.52
CA GLY A 332 17.38 -1.59 -24.41
C GLY A 332 16.60 -2.09 -23.20
N ARG A 333 16.83 -1.48 -22.04
CA ARG A 333 16.25 -1.91 -20.76
C ARG A 333 15.37 -0.85 -20.11
N LEU A 334 14.27 -1.30 -19.52
CA LEU A 334 13.40 -0.48 -18.68
C LEU A 334 13.47 -0.98 -17.23
N GLY A 335 13.59 -0.06 -16.27
CA GLY A 335 13.56 -0.32 -14.84
C GLY A 335 12.62 0.65 -14.13
N PHE A 336 11.41 0.20 -13.80
CA PHE A 336 10.41 1.04 -13.16
C PHE A 336 10.04 0.56 -11.76
N VAL A 337 9.70 1.51 -10.89
CA VAL A 337 9.00 1.27 -9.64
C VAL A 337 7.52 1.58 -9.87
N VAL A 338 6.65 0.59 -9.71
CA VAL A 338 5.19 0.68 -9.91
C VAL A 338 4.43 0.00 -8.78
N SER A 339 3.10 0.10 -8.72
CA SER A 339 2.33 -0.71 -7.74
C SER A 339 2.27 -2.18 -8.16
N ASN A 340 2.47 -3.13 -7.23
CA ASN A 340 2.36 -4.57 -7.49
C ASN A 340 0.97 -5.05 -7.95
N LYS A 341 -0.06 -4.20 -7.86
CA LYS A 341 -1.45 -4.51 -8.23
C LYS A 341 -1.61 -5.01 -9.67
N TRP A 342 -0.78 -4.55 -10.60
CA TRP A 342 -0.85 -4.99 -12.01
C TRP A 342 -0.52 -6.47 -12.20
N LEU A 343 0.18 -7.11 -11.24
CA LEU A 343 0.48 -8.54 -11.30
C LEU A 343 -0.81 -9.37 -11.31
N ARG A 344 -1.85 -8.94 -10.60
CA ARG A 344 -3.10 -9.72 -10.42
C ARG A 344 -4.37 -9.00 -10.88
N GLY A 345 -4.36 -7.68 -10.98
CA GLY A 345 -5.52 -6.88 -11.36
C GLY A 345 -6.02 -7.21 -12.76
N GLY A 346 -7.34 -7.37 -12.92
CA GLY A 346 -7.97 -7.64 -14.22
C GLY A 346 -7.63 -6.56 -15.26
N TYR A 347 -7.53 -5.30 -14.83
CA TYR A 347 -7.22 -4.17 -15.71
C TYR A 347 -5.88 -4.29 -16.45
N ALA A 348 -4.94 -5.07 -15.92
CA ALA A 348 -3.58 -5.17 -16.45
C ALA A 348 -3.35 -6.42 -17.33
N ALA A 349 -4.41 -7.15 -17.71
CA ALA A 349 -4.26 -8.37 -18.53
C ALA A 349 -3.50 -8.11 -19.84
N ARG A 350 -3.86 -7.05 -20.57
CA ARG A 350 -3.20 -6.64 -21.81
C ARG A 350 -1.74 -6.21 -21.59
N LEU A 351 -1.47 -5.51 -20.50
CA LEU A 351 -0.10 -5.16 -20.11
C LEU A 351 0.75 -6.40 -19.86
N ARG A 352 0.25 -7.36 -19.07
CA ARG A 352 0.95 -8.62 -18.78
C ARG A 352 1.22 -9.42 -20.04
N GLU A 353 0.26 -9.51 -20.94
CA GLU A 353 0.42 -10.19 -22.23
C GLU A 353 1.52 -9.54 -23.07
N ARG A 354 1.50 -8.20 -23.19
CA ARG A 354 2.52 -7.45 -23.92
C ARG A 354 3.91 -7.63 -23.32
N LEU A 355 4.05 -7.56 -22.00
CA LEU A 355 5.31 -7.79 -21.31
C LEU A 355 5.83 -9.23 -21.51
N ALA A 356 4.94 -10.23 -21.48
CA ALA A 356 5.30 -11.62 -21.67
C ALA A 356 5.78 -11.92 -23.10
N ARG A 357 5.14 -11.31 -24.10
CA ARG A 357 5.37 -11.56 -25.53
C ARG A 357 6.51 -10.73 -26.10
N ASP A 358 6.51 -9.43 -25.84
CA ASP A 358 7.36 -8.46 -26.56
C ASP A 358 8.66 -8.13 -25.80
N CYS A 359 8.79 -8.60 -24.57
CA CYS A 359 9.91 -8.28 -23.68
C CYS A 359 10.48 -9.52 -23.00
N THR A 360 11.77 -9.46 -22.67
CA THR A 360 12.42 -10.38 -21.74
C THR A 360 12.33 -9.78 -20.35
N VAL A 361 11.53 -10.35 -19.45
CA VAL A 361 11.37 -9.88 -18.07
C VAL A 361 12.55 -10.38 -17.26
N GLU A 362 13.44 -9.48 -16.86
CA GLU A 362 14.72 -9.83 -16.26
C GLU A 362 14.65 -9.92 -14.72
N LEU A 363 13.86 -9.03 -14.09
CA LEU A 363 13.68 -8.97 -12.63
C LEU A 363 12.30 -8.45 -12.25
N LEU A 364 11.70 -9.08 -11.24
CA LEU A 364 10.56 -8.56 -10.47
C LEU A 364 10.92 -8.54 -8.98
N VAL A 365 10.68 -7.42 -8.32
CA VAL A 365 10.82 -7.32 -6.85
C VAL A 365 9.51 -6.85 -6.26
N ASP A 366 8.79 -7.76 -5.59
CA ASP A 366 7.57 -7.43 -4.86
C ASP A 366 7.91 -7.10 -3.41
N HIS A 367 7.74 -5.82 -3.03
CA HIS A 367 7.99 -5.37 -1.66
C HIS A 367 6.82 -5.69 -0.72
N GLY A 368 5.68 -6.17 -1.23
CA GLY A 368 4.50 -6.42 -0.42
C GLY A 368 4.14 -5.20 0.43
N HIS A 369 3.96 -5.42 1.73
CA HIS A 369 3.63 -4.37 2.71
C HIS A 369 4.87 -3.68 3.31
N ALA A 370 6.08 -3.88 2.78
CA ALA A 370 7.26 -3.21 3.31
C ALA A 370 7.13 -1.67 3.16
N PRO A 371 7.41 -0.88 4.21
CA PRO A 371 7.25 0.57 4.19
C PRO A 371 8.41 1.23 3.43
N VAL A 372 8.41 1.10 2.11
CA VAL A 372 9.47 1.64 1.23
C VAL A 372 9.37 3.17 1.12
N PHE A 373 8.14 3.71 1.11
CA PHE A 373 7.89 5.14 1.01
C PHE A 373 7.35 5.69 2.33
N ALA A 374 8.07 6.64 2.94
CA ALA A 374 7.66 7.24 4.20
C ALA A 374 6.33 8.00 4.04
N GLY A 375 5.30 7.61 4.81
CA GLY A 375 3.99 8.27 4.81
C GLY A 375 3.06 7.86 3.66
N ALA A 376 3.40 6.83 2.87
CA ALA A 376 2.53 6.25 1.85
C ALA A 376 2.17 4.80 2.20
N ASP A 377 0.89 4.47 2.15
CA ASP A 377 0.40 3.08 2.21
C ASP A 377 0.38 2.51 0.78
N ALA A 378 1.57 2.22 0.25
CA ALA A 378 1.78 1.78 -1.14
C ALA A 378 2.38 0.37 -1.19
N PHE A 379 2.15 -0.32 -2.32
CA PHE A 379 2.65 -1.68 -2.57
C PHE A 379 3.66 -1.67 -3.73
N PRO A 380 4.92 -1.25 -3.52
CA PRO A 380 5.87 -1.11 -4.61
C PRO A 380 6.33 -2.43 -5.19
N CYS A 381 6.46 -2.44 -6.51
CA CYS A 381 7.03 -3.49 -7.33
C CYS A 381 8.11 -2.87 -8.21
N VAL A 382 9.30 -3.47 -8.23
CA VAL A 382 10.30 -3.15 -9.26
C VAL A 382 10.06 -4.06 -10.45
N LEU A 383 10.01 -3.48 -11.65
CA LEU A 383 9.92 -4.18 -12.93
C LEU A 383 11.16 -3.84 -13.76
N CYS A 384 12.01 -4.83 -14.03
CA CYS A 384 13.11 -4.70 -14.99
C CYS A 384 12.87 -5.60 -16.20
N VAL A 385 12.89 -5.01 -17.38
CA VAL A 385 12.66 -5.70 -18.65
C VAL A 385 13.68 -5.28 -19.70
N ARG A 386 14.00 -6.18 -20.61
CA ARG A 386 14.75 -5.90 -21.84
C ARG A 386 13.81 -6.00 -23.03
N LYS A 387 13.85 -5.01 -23.94
CA LYS A 387 13.04 -5.04 -25.16
C LYS A 387 13.46 -6.16 -26.10
N GLY A 388 12.48 -6.93 -26.57
CA GLY A 388 12.67 -8.10 -27.42
C GLY A 388 12.17 -9.37 -26.73
N PRO A 389 11.65 -10.34 -27.50
CA PRO A 389 11.01 -11.54 -26.95
C PRO A 389 12.01 -12.37 -26.11
N PRO A 390 11.52 -13.09 -25.08
CA PRO A 390 12.35 -13.96 -24.26
C PRO A 390 12.77 -15.21 -25.04
N ALA A 391 13.92 -15.79 -24.70
CA ALA A 391 14.23 -17.16 -25.10
C ALA A 391 13.22 -18.14 -24.44
N PRO A 392 12.87 -19.28 -25.07
CA PRO A 392 11.92 -20.25 -24.50
C PRO A 392 12.30 -20.78 -23.10
N THR A 393 13.60 -20.81 -22.81
CA THR A 393 14.19 -21.26 -21.55
C THR A 393 14.37 -20.13 -20.53
N HIS A 394 14.06 -18.88 -20.89
CA HIS A 394 14.30 -17.73 -20.03
C HIS A 394 13.51 -17.83 -18.72
N ALA A 395 14.19 -17.50 -17.63
CA ALA A 395 13.63 -17.46 -16.29
C ALA A 395 13.75 -16.05 -15.71
N VAL A 396 12.62 -15.52 -15.26
CA VAL A 396 12.52 -14.24 -14.56
C VAL A 396 13.12 -14.40 -13.17
N GLN A 397 14.01 -13.50 -12.77
CA GLN A 397 14.46 -13.41 -11.39
C GLN A 397 13.38 -12.73 -10.55
N VAL A 398 13.04 -13.31 -9.41
CA VAL A 398 11.99 -12.81 -8.52
C VAL A 398 12.56 -12.67 -7.11
N ILE A 399 12.18 -11.57 -6.46
CA ILE A 399 12.45 -11.31 -5.04
C ILE A 399 11.11 -10.96 -4.37
N GLN A 400 10.72 -11.68 -3.32
CA GLN A 400 9.50 -11.42 -2.56
C GLN A 400 9.83 -11.00 -1.12
N GLY A 401 9.24 -9.91 -0.64
CA GLY A 401 9.52 -9.37 0.70
C GLY A 401 10.58 -8.25 0.71
N GLY A 402 10.86 -7.66 -0.46
CA GLY A 402 11.79 -6.56 -0.62
C GLY A 402 13.23 -6.97 -0.95
N ARG A 403 14.08 -5.97 -1.24
CA ARG A 403 15.40 -6.13 -1.88
C ARG A 403 16.40 -7.09 -1.20
N SER A 404 16.25 -7.34 0.09
CA SER A 404 17.14 -8.22 0.87
C SER A 404 16.67 -9.68 0.94
N ALA A 405 15.50 -9.99 0.38
CA ALA A 405 14.97 -11.35 0.38
C ALA A 405 15.66 -12.25 -0.65
N GLU A 406 15.44 -13.56 -0.51
CA GLU A 406 16.04 -14.56 -1.39
C GLU A 406 15.54 -14.42 -2.83
N ARG A 407 16.45 -14.63 -3.78
CA ARG A 407 16.18 -14.63 -5.22
C ARG A 407 15.80 -16.04 -5.66
N PHE A 408 14.75 -16.16 -6.46
CA PHE A 408 14.40 -17.41 -7.14
C PHE A 408 13.98 -17.15 -8.59
N ALA A 409 14.00 -18.21 -9.37
CA ALA A 409 13.73 -18.16 -10.81
C ALA A 409 12.32 -18.67 -11.11
N VAL A 410 11.58 -17.93 -11.95
CA VAL A 410 10.27 -18.33 -12.48
C VAL A 410 10.33 -18.41 -14.01
N PRO A 411 9.96 -19.53 -14.65
CA PRO A 411 9.95 -19.62 -16.11
C PRO A 411 9.03 -18.55 -16.72
N GLN A 412 9.56 -17.67 -17.59
CA GLN A 412 8.76 -16.58 -18.16
C GLN A 412 7.60 -17.12 -19.02
N ARG A 413 7.77 -18.29 -19.66
CA ARG A 413 6.69 -18.96 -20.40
C ARG A 413 5.44 -19.27 -19.54
N SER A 414 5.56 -19.23 -18.21
CA SER A 414 4.42 -19.40 -17.30
C SER A 414 3.72 -18.09 -16.93
N LEU A 415 4.20 -16.96 -17.46
CA LEU A 415 3.67 -15.62 -17.26
C LEU A 415 3.02 -15.17 -18.58
N ALA A 416 1.71 -14.92 -18.56
CA ALA A 416 0.92 -14.52 -19.73
C ALA A 416 -0.17 -13.50 -19.33
N ALA A 417 -1.31 -13.46 -20.01
CA ALA A 417 -2.42 -12.54 -19.65
C ALA A 417 -3.05 -12.83 -18.27
N ALA A 418 -2.99 -14.08 -17.81
CA ALA A 418 -3.49 -14.49 -16.49
C ALA A 418 -2.74 -13.78 -15.35
N PRO A 419 -3.31 -13.68 -14.13
CA PRO A 419 -2.61 -13.15 -12.96
C PRO A 419 -1.25 -13.82 -12.74
N TRP A 420 -0.19 -13.02 -12.59
CA TRP A 420 1.16 -13.52 -12.33
C TRP A 420 1.30 -13.92 -10.86
N SER A 421 1.57 -15.19 -10.62
CA SER A 421 1.99 -15.71 -9.32
C SER A 421 3.50 -15.71 -9.26
N LEU A 422 4.04 -14.91 -8.33
CA LEU A 422 5.47 -14.78 -8.09
C LEU A 422 5.96 -15.80 -7.06
N GLU A 423 5.30 -16.94 -6.85
CA GLU A 423 5.75 -17.97 -5.90
C GLU A 423 6.89 -18.84 -6.50
N PRO A 424 7.81 -19.38 -5.67
CA PRO A 424 8.81 -20.33 -6.11
C PRO A 424 8.19 -21.53 -6.85
N PRO A 425 8.82 -22.10 -7.90
CA PRO A 425 8.24 -23.20 -8.68
C PRO A 425 7.78 -24.39 -7.83
N ALA A 426 8.55 -24.74 -6.80
CA ALA A 426 8.25 -25.84 -5.91
C ALA A 426 7.02 -25.58 -5.00
N VAL A 427 6.75 -24.30 -4.68
CA VAL A 427 5.57 -23.85 -3.94
C VAL A 427 4.35 -23.81 -4.86
N ARG A 428 4.52 -23.32 -6.09
CA ARG A 428 3.46 -23.35 -7.12
C ARG A 428 3.00 -24.78 -7.43
N ALA A 429 3.95 -25.70 -7.58
CA ALA A 429 3.67 -27.12 -7.79
C ALA A 429 2.86 -27.69 -6.61
N LEU A 430 3.20 -27.31 -5.37
CA LEU A 430 2.44 -27.71 -4.20
C LEU A 430 1.01 -27.13 -4.19
N VAL A 431 0.83 -25.85 -4.53
CA VAL A 431 -0.53 -25.27 -4.67
C VAL A 431 -1.37 -26.01 -5.72
N ALA A 432 -0.76 -26.36 -6.86
CA ALA A 432 -1.43 -27.13 -7.90
C ALA A 432 -1.80 -28.54 -7.41
N ALA A 433 -0.86 -29.25 -6.78
CA ALA A 433 -1.07 -30.58 -6.22
C ALA A 433 -2.20 -30.60 -5.17
N LEU A 434 -2.28 -29.58 -4.30
CA LEU A 434 -3.40 -29.44 -3.36
C LEU A 434 -4.74 -29.34 -4.11
N ARG A 435 -4.81 -28.54 -5.17
CA ARG A 435 -6.05 -28.40 -5.95
C ARG A 435 -6.45 -29.70 -6.67
N GLU A 436 -5.48 -30.45 -7.18
CA GLU A 436 -5.72 -31.73 -7.87
C GLU A 436 -6.17 -32.85 -6.93
N ARG A 437 -5.69 -32.87 -5.67
CA ARG A 437 -6.02 -33.89 -4.66
C ARG A 437 -7.33 -33.63 -3.90
N ALA A 438 -8.06 -32.57 -4.25
CA ALA A 438 -9.18 -32.07 -3.46
C ALA A 438 -10.38 -31.68 -4.32
N VAL A 439 -11.52 -31.50 -3.68
CA VAL A 439 -12.76 -31.04 -4.32
C VAL A 439 -12.95 -29.55 -4.03
N PRO A 440 -13.34 -28.71 -5.01
CA PRO A 440 -13.67 -27.32 -4.76
C PRO A 440 -14.77 -27.16 -3.70
N LEU A 441 -14.66 -26.15 -2.84
CA LEU A 441 -15.59 -25.89 -1.74
C LEU A 441 -17.06 -25.96 -2.16
N ALA A 442 -17.41 -25.28 -3.26
CA ALA A 442 -18.80 -25.22 -3.72
C ALA A 442 -19.33 -26.60 -4.15
N ASP A 443 -18.48 -27.42 -4.76
CA ASP A 443 -18.84 -28.77 -5.20
C ASP A 443 -18.91 -29.72 -4.02
N TYR A 444 -17.96 -29.62 -3.08
CA TYR A 444 -17.95 -30.41 -1.85
C TYR A 444 -19.18 -30.10 -0.97
N ALA A 445 -19.53 -28.82 -0.82
CA ALA A 445 -20.65 -28.40 0.01
C ALA A 445 -22.01 -28.47 -0.71
N GLY A 446 -22.01 -28.61 -2.05
CA GLY A 446 -23.21 -28.51 -2.89
C GLY A 446 -23.85 -27.11 -2.94
N ILE A 447 -23.20 -26.09 -2.34
CA ILE A 447 -23.72 -24.73 -2.24
C ILE A 447 -22.58 -23.71 -2.19
N LYS A 448 -22.82 -22.52 -2.74
CA LYS A 448 -21.86 -21.40 -2.72
C LYS A 448 -22.01 -20.58 -1.44
N PRO A 449 -20.94 -19.92 -0.96
CA PRO A 449 -21.07 -18.98 0.15
C PRO A 449 -22.01 -17.81 -0.19
N HIS A 450 -22.88 -17.47 0.75
CA HIS A 450 -23.77 -16.32 0.70
C HIS A 450 -23.15 -15.10 1.38
N TYR A 451 -23.51 -13.93 0.88
CA TYR A 451 -23.02 -12.66 1.41
C TYR A 451 -23.89 -12.15 2.57
N GLY A 452 -23.30 -11.49 3.55
CA GLY A 452 -24.05 -10.84 4.63
C GLY A 452 -24.91 -9.67 4.16
N VAL A 453 -25.77 -9.16 5.04
CA VAL A 453 -26.76 -8.12 4.72
C VAL A 453 -26.09 -6.75 4.56
N LYS A 454 -26.31 -6.10 3.41
CA LYS A 454 -25.95 -4.70 3.18
C LYS A 454 -27.12 -3.77 3.52
N THR A 455 -27.04 -3.13 4.68
CA THR A 455 -28.11 -2.28 5.22
C THR A 455 -28.33 -0.99 4.42
N GLY A 456 -27.24 -0.37 3.92
CA GLY A 456 -27.28 0.95 3.29
C GLY A 456 -27.41 2.12 4.27
N CYS A 457 -27.85 1.89 5.52
CA CYS A 457 -27.89 2.88 6.59
C CYS A 457 -27.76 2.21 7.97
N ASN A 458 -26.53 1.94 8.41
CA ASN A 458 -26.28 1.26 9.69
C ASN A 458 -26.91 1.96 10.90
N ALA A 459 -26.92 3.30 10.91
CA ALA A 459 -27.46 4.07 12.04
C ALA A 459 -28.96 3.87 12.26
N ALA A 460 -29.71 3.58 11.20
CA ALA A 460 -31.14 3.34 11.28
C ALA A 460 -31.45 1.87 11.62
N LEU A 461 -30.75 0.95 10.94
CA LEU A 461 -31.14 -0.46 10.89
C LEU A 461 -30.38 -1.36 11.88
N LEU A 462 -29.28 -0.89 12.48
CA LEU A 462 -28.53 -1.64 13.48
C LEU A 462 -28.74 -1.01 14.86
N VAL A 463 -29.38 -1.75 15.76
CA VAL A 463 -29.79 -1.26 17.08
C VAL A 463 -29.18 -2.10 18.19
N ASP A 464 -29.09 -1.52 19.39
CA ASP A 464 -28.66 -2.21 20.60
C ASP A 464 -29.83 -2.86 21.34
N GLY A 465 -29.52 -3.62 22.40
CA GLY A 465 -30.51 -4.27 23.25
C GLY A 465 -31.57 -3.31 23.82
N PRO A 466 -31.19 -2.20 24.47
CA PRO A 466 -32.14 -1.23 25.00
C PRO A 466 -33.09 -0.65 23.94
N THR A 467 -32.59 -0.32 22.75
CA THR A 467 -33.42 0.16 21.64
C THR A 467 -34.37 -0.93 21.17
N ARG A 468 -33.90 -2.18 21.02
CA ARG A 468 -34.75 -3.34 20.70
C ARG A 468 -35.86 -3.52 21.73
N ASP A 469 -35.54 -3.46 23.02
CA ASP A 469 -36.51 -3.67 24.09
C ASP A 469 -37.55 -2.55 24.17
N ARG A 470 -37.14 -1.30 23.88
CA ARG A 470 -38.07 -0.19 23.73
C ARG A 470 -39.04 -0.43 22.56
N LEU A 471 -38.53 -0.77 21.37
CA LEU A 471 -39.34 -0.99 20.18
C LEU A 471 -40.37 -2.12 20.41
N CYS A 472 -39.94 -3.24 21.02
CA CYS A 472 -40.85 -4.35 21.34
C CYS A 472 -41.86 -4.02 22.45
N ARG A 473 -41.54 -3.07 23.36
CA ARG A 473 -42.49 -2.62 24.38
C ARG A 473 -43.56 -1.70 23.80
N GLU A 474 -43.17 -0.83 22.87
CA GLU A 474 -44.08 0.07 22.14
C GLU A 474 -44.96 -0.70 21.16
N ASP A 475 -44.41 -1.72 20.50
CA ASP A 475 -45.11 -2.61 19.58
C ASP A 475 -44.50 -4.04 19.63
N PRO A 476 -45.18 -5.00 20.27
CA PRO A 476 -44.70 -6.38 20.38
C PRO A 476 -44.41 -7.06 19.04
N ARG A 477 -45.08 -6.67 17.94
CA ARG A 477 -44.85 -7.25 16.60
C ARG A 477 -43.49 -6.87 16.03
N SER A 478 -42.86 -5.81 16.53
CA SER A 478 -41.48 -5.43 16.18
C SER A 478 -40.51 -6.61 16.31
N ALA A 479 -40.76 -7.54 17.23
CA ALA A 479 -39.94 -8.72 17.43
C ALA A 479 -39.87 -9.64 16.19
N GLU A 480 -40.90 -9.65 15.32
CA GLU A 480 -40.97 -10.48 14.11
C GLU A 480 -39.88 -10.11 13.08
N ILE A 481 -39.46 -8.84 13.05
CA ILE A 481 -38.46 -8.32 12.10
C ILE A 481 -37.17 -7.84 12.77
N LEU A 482 -36.99 -8.15 14.06
CA LEU A 482 -35.76 -7.85 14.80
C LEU A 482 -34.93 -9.11 14.97
N VAL A 483 -33.86 -9.22 14.18
CA VAL A 483 -32.98 -10.39 14.16
C VAL A 483 -31.69 -10.13 14.91
N LYS A 484 -31.17 -11.15 15.62
CA LYS A 484 -29.84 -11.08 16.22
C LYS A 484 -28.79 -11.01 15.11
N TYR A 485 -27.83 -10.09 15.21
CA TYR A 485 -26.78 -10.00 14.19
C TYR A 485 -25.35 -9.93 14.74
N LEU A 486 -24.42 -10.36 13.91
CA LEU A 486 -22.97 -10.24 14.08
C LEU A 486 -22.38 -9.25 13.08
N ARG A 487 -21.49 -8.38 13.54
CA ARG A 487 -20.58 -7.65 12.64
C ARG A 487 -19.47 -8.60 12.20
N GLY A 488 -18.82 -8.31 11.07
CA GLY A 488 -17.62 -9.06 10.65
C GLY A 488 -16.60 -9.25 11.79
N GLN A 489 -16.27 -8.21 12.56
CA GLN A 489 -15.32 -8.31 13.68
C GLN A 489 -15.78 -9.21 14.85
N ASP A 490 -17.07 -9.51 14.95
CA ASP A 490 -17.63 -10.36 16.01
C ASP A 490 -17.51 -11.85 15.67
N VAL A 491 -17.19 -12.19 14.40
CA VAL A 491 -17.00 -13.57 13.95
C VAL A 491 -15.66 -14.11 14.46
N GLY A 492 -15.73 -15.18 15.26
CA GLY A 492 -14.56 -15.81 15.87
C GLY A 492 -13.96 -16.96 15.06
N ARG A 493 -13.06 -17.71 15.70
CA ARG A 493 -12.54 -18.99 15.19
C ARG A 493 -13.27 -20.10 15.95
N TRP A 494 -13.83 -21.07 15.23
CA TRP A 494 -14.67 -22.18 15.72
C TRP A 494 -16.07 -21.75 16.18
N SER A 495 -16.18 -20.71 16.99
CA SER A 495 -17.45 -20.15 17.45
C SER A 495 -17.46 -18.62 17.35
N SER A 496 -18.66 -18.04 17.35
CA SER A 496 -18.87 -16.60 17.44
C SER A 496 -19.76 -16.30 18.64
N ARG A 497 -19.50 -15.17 19.30
CA ARG A 497 -20.31 -14.71 20.43
C ARG A 497 -21.20 -13.56 19.99
N TRP A 498 -22.50 -13.69 20.22
CA TRP A 498 -23.44 -12.59 20.00
C TRP A 498 -23.21 -11.46 21.01
N GLN A 499 -23.14 -10.22 20.51
CA GLN A 499 -22.76 -9.04 21.29
C GLN A 499 -23.96 -8.20 21.73
N GLY A 500 -25.16 -8.80 21.87
CA GLY A 500 -26.37 -8.07 22.23
C GLY A 500 -26.86 -7.09 21.14
N ARG A 501 -26.52 -7.36 19.87
CA ARG A 501 -26.80 -6.46 18.74
C ARG A 501 -27.93 -6.99 17.87
N TRP A 502 -28.80 -6.09 17.43
CA TRP A 502 -30.01 -6.42 16.68
C TRP A 502 -30.06 -5.66 15.35
N MET A 503 -30.66 -6.29 14.34
CA MET A 503 -30.90 -5.70 13.04
C MET A 503 -32.41 -5.62 12.81
N ILE A 504 -32.88 -4.45 12.40
CA ILE A 504 -34.21 -4.28 11.84
C ILE A 504 -34.15 -4.83 10.40
N PHE A 505 -34.71 -6.02 10.18
CA PHE A 505 -34.63 -6.76 8.93
C PHE A 505 -35.85 -6.50 8.03
N THR A 506 -36.00 -5.25 7.59
CA THR A 506 -37.04 -4.83 6.64
C THR A 506 -36.70 -5.26 5.21
N ARG A 507 -36.85 -6.54 4.88
CA ARG A 507 -36.61 -7.05 3.52
C ARG A 507 -37.66 -6.57 2.52
N ARG A 508 -37.44 -6.88 1.23
CA ARG A 508 -38.42 -6.66 0.16
C ARG A 508 -39.79 -7.24 0.53
N GLY A 509 -40.83 -6.45 0.34
CA GLY A 509 -42.23 -6.85 0.56
C GLY A 509 -42.68 -6.86 2.02
N VAL A 510 -41.89 -6.30 2.95
CA VAL A 510 -42.36 -6.04 4.31
C VAL A 510 -43.37 -4.90 4.28
N ASP A 511 -44.57 -5.12 4.83
CA ASP A 511 -45.52 -4.04 5.11
C ASP A 511 -45.08 -3.30 6.39
N ILE A 512 -44.53 -2.10 6.23
CA ILE A 512 -44.03 -1.31 7.36
C ILE A 512 -45.16 -0.81 8.28
N ASP A 513 -46.39 -0.69 7.76
CA ASP A 513 -47.52 -0.18 8.54
C ASP A 513 -48.01 -1.22 9.56
N ALA A 514 -47.65 -2.50 9.38
CA ALA A 514 -47.83 -3.54 10.37
C ALA A 514 -46.89 -3.42 11.61
N TYR A 515 -45.89 -2.53 11.55
CA TYR A 515 -44.87 -2.33 12.60
C TYR A 515 -44.71 -0.85 12.97
N PRO A 516 -45.72 -0.21 13.59
CA PRO A 516 -45.73 1.24 13.85
C PRO A 516 -44.53 1.76 14.65
N ALA A 517 -44.02 1.02 15.64
CA ALA A 517 -42.83 1.46 16.40
C ALA A 517 -41.55 1.43 15.55
N ILE A 518 -41.39 0.40 14.70
CA ILE A 518 -40.29 0.33 13.74
C ILE A 518 -40.39 1.45 12.72
N LYS A 519 -41.60 1.70 12.18
CA LYS A 519 -41.85 2.79 11.24
C LYS A 519 -41.43 4.14 11.83
N ALA A 520 -41.93 4.47 13.02
CA ALA A 520 -41.61 5.73 13.70
C ALA A 520 -40.10 5.86 13.98
N HIS A 521 -39.44 4.78 14.37
CA HIS A 521 -37.98 4.77 14.53
C HIS A 521 -37.24 5.06 13.22
N LEU A 522 -37.64 4.40 12.12
CA LEU A 522 -37.02 4.60 10.81
C LEU A 522 -37.32 5.98 10.21
N GLU A 523 -38.48 6.58 10.50
CA GLU A 523 -38.85 7.93 10.05
C GLU A 523 -37.84 8.99 10.51
N GLY A 524 -37.26 8.83 11.72
CA GLY A 524 -36.16 9.67 12.19
C GLY A 524 -34.91 9.64 11.30
N PHE A 525 -34.81 8.66 10.40
CA PHE A 525 -33.72 8.50 9.43
C PHE A 525 -34.18 8.64 7.98
N ARG A 526 -35.41 9.11 7.73
CA ARG A 526 -36.05 9.12 6.39
C ARG A 526 -35.15 9.67 5.29
N ALA A 527 -34.58 10.85 5.50
CA ALA A 527 -33.71 11.51 4.52
C ALA A 527 -32.49 10.65 4.10
N ARG A 528 -31.94 9.87 5.04
CA ARG A 528 -30.79 8.98 4.79
C ARG A 528 -31.20 7.63 4.19
N LEU A 529 -32.45 7.25 4.38
CA LEU A 529 -33.02 5.98 3.94
C LEU A 529 -33.66 6.07 2.56
N GLU A 530 -34.02 7.26 2.10
CA GLU A 530 -34.65 7.48 0.80
C GLU A 530 -33.74 7.02 -0.37
N PRO A 531 -34.23 6.15 -1.27
CA PRO A 531 -33.51 5.80 -2.49
C PRO A 531 -33.40 7.04 -3.38
N ARG A 532 -32.26 7.19 -4.07
CA ARG A 532 -32.10 8.27 -5.05
C ARG A 532 -33.15 8.14 -6.16
N PRO A 533 -33.93 9.20 -6.45
CA PRO A 533 -34.90 9.21 -7.54
C PRO A 533 -34.23 8.96 -8.89
N ARG A 534 -34.96 8.30 -9.80
CA ARG A 534 -34.49 8.08 -11.17
C ARG A 534 -34.33 9.42 -11.88
N GLY A 535 -33.17 9.65 -12.50
CA GLY A 535 -32.88 10.89 -13.23
C GLY A 535 -32.41 12.07 -12.36
N HIS A 536 -32.25 11.90 -11.05
CA HIS A 536 -31.71 12.96 -10.19
C HIS A 536 -30.25 13.28 -10.54
N ALA A 537 -29.99 14.54 -10.92
CA ALA A 537 -28.66 15.07 -11.15
C ALA A 537 -28.17 15.82 -9.90
N GLY A 538 -26.94 15.56 -9.48
CA GLY A 538 -26.32 16.20 -8.32
C GLY A 538 -26.19 15.32 -7.07
N PRO A 539 -25.74 15.91 -5.95
CA PRO A 539 -25.49 15.19 -4.71
C PRO A 539 -26.80 14.70 -4.07
N TRP A 540 -26.85 13.42 -3.70
CA TRP A 540 -27.97 12.82 -2.99
C TRP A 540 -27.52 12.35 -1.60
N THR A 541 -28.27 12.71 -0.57
CA THR A 541 -27.94 12.42 0.84
C THR A 541 -28.45 11.06 1.33
N GLY A 542 -29.41 10.48 0.62
CA GLY A 542 -29.96 9.16 0.90
C GLY A 542 -29.18 8.02 0.24
N ARG A 543 -29.87 6.91 -0.04
CA ARG A 543 -29.25 5.69 -0.57
C ARG A 543 -29.19 5.68 -2.10
N LYS A 544 -28.43 4.74 -2.67
CA LYS A 544 -28.31 4.56 -4.13
C LYS A 544 -29.69 4.33 -4.76
N ALA A 545 -29.87 4.69 -6.03
CA ALA A 545 -31.12 4.41 -6.74
C ALA A 545 -31.44 2.91 -6.75
N GLY A 546 -32.73 2.55 -6.64
CA GLY A 546 -33.23 1.19 -6.72
C GLY A 546 -34.74 1.11 -6.51
N GLY A 547 -35.35 -0.01 -6.90
CA GLY A 547 -36.80 -0.22 -6.82
C GLY A 547 -37.30 -0.65 -5.44
N TYR A 548 -36.77 -0.05 -4.37
CA TYR A 548 -37.07 -0.43 -3.00
C TYR A 548 -37.74 0.67 -2.22
N ALA A 549 -38.61 0.30 -1.28
CA ALA A 549 -39.21 1.29 -0.42
C ALA A 549 -38.16 1.84 0.56
N TRP A 550 -38.31 3.10 0.95
CA TRP A 550 -37.35 3.80 1.81
C TRP A 550 -37.09 3.09 3.14
N TYR A 551 -38.03 2.32 3.68
CA TYR A 551 -37.83 1.57 4.93
C TYR A 551 -37.13 0.22 4.71
N GLU A 552 -37.10 -0.29 3.49
CA GLU A 552 -36.53 -1.61 3.19
C GLU A 552 -35.00 -1.59 3.15
N LEU A 553 -34.38 -2.77 3.26
CA LEU A 553 -32.97 -2.98 3.01
C LEU A 553 -32.58 -2.56 1.59
N GLN A 554 -31.37 -2.02 1.45
CA GLN A 554 -30.93 -1.44 0.18
C GLN A 554 -30.77 -2.49 -0.93
N ASP A 555 -30.22 -3.66 -0.60
CA ASP A 555 -30.04 -4.78 -1.52
C ASP A 555 -31.00 -5.91 -1.14
N ALA A 556 -31.50 -6.65 -2.15
CA ALA A 556 -32.34 -7.82 -1.91
C ALA A 556 -31.56 -8.94 -1.22
N VAL A 557 -32.24 -9.70 -0.35
CA VAL A 557 -31.65 -10.80 0.41
C VAL A 557 -32.51 -12.05 0.19
N ASP A 558 -32.48 -12.56 -1.04
CA ASP A 558 -33.39 -13.65 -1.47
C ASP A 558 -33.15 -14.95 -0.70
N TYR A 559 -31.91 -15.18 -0.26
CA TYR A 559 -31.49 -16.33 0.54
C TYR A 559 -31.64 -16.11 2.06
N HIS A 560 -32.49 -15.18 2.52
CA HIS A 560 -32.60 -14.83 3.94
C HIS A 560 -32.91 -16.02 4.86
N ALA A 561 -33.75 -16.97 4.43
CA ALA A 561 -34.05 -18.18 5.19
C ALA A 561 -32.80 -19.03 5.50
N ALA A 562 -31.75 -18.92 4.68
CA ALA A 562 -30.48 -19.62 4.93
C ALA A 562 -29.71 -19.06 6.15
N PHE A 563 -30.04 -17.86 6.64
CA PHE A 563 -29.50 -17.37 7.91
C PHE A 563 -30.10 -18.09 9.12
N GLU A 564 -31.24 -18.76 8.99
CA GLU A 564 -31.86 -19.44 10.15
C GLU A 564 -31.33 -20.87 10.30
N ALA A 565 -30.86 -21.46 9.20
CA ALA A 565 -30.22 -22.77 9.21
C ALA A 565 -28.84 -22.74 9.92
N PRO A 566 -28.40 -23.89 10.49
CA PRO A 566 -27.03 -24.07 10.92
C PRO A 566 -26.06 -23.81 9.77
N LYS A 567 -25.01 -23.01 10.04
CA LYS A 567 -24.12 -22.49 8.99
C LYS A 567 -22.72 -22.21 9.51
N ILE A 568 -21.75 -22.21 8.61
CA ILE A 568 -20.39 -21.72 8.87
C ILE A 568 -20.33 -20.25 8.46
N VAL A 569 -19.99 -19.37 9.39
CA VAL A 569 -19.85 -17.92 9.17
C VAL A 569 -18.37 -17.53 9.18
N TYR A 570 -17.97 -16.60 8.32
CA TYR A 570 -16.58 -16.14 8.26
C TYR A 570 -16.42 -14.68 7.82
N GLN A 571 -15.30 -14.08 8.23
CA GLN A 571 -15.00 -12.65 8.01
C GLN A 571 -14.61 -12.34 6.56
N VAL A 572 -14.97 -11.15 6.08
CA VAL A 572 -14.42 -10.57 4.83
C VAL A 572 -12.96 -10.12 5.00
N ILE A 573 -12.55 -9.76 6.22
CA ILE A 573 -11.20 -9.29 6.55
C ILE A 573 -10.58 -10.25 7.55
N GLN A 574 -9.66 -11.09 7.11
CA GLN A 574 -9.04 -12.13 7.93
C GLN A 574 -7.55 -11.88 8.15
N PHE A 575 -7.17 -11.66 9.41
CA PHE A 575 -5.77 -11.70 9.84
C PHE A 575 -5.32 -13.11 10.24
N HIS A 576 -6.27 -13.97 10.59
CA HIS A 576 -6.08 -15.37 10.95
C HIS A 576 -7.31 -16.13 10.42
N PRO A 577 -7.30 -17.48 10.38
CA PRO A 577 -8.51 -18.24 10.12
C PRO A 577 -9.62 -17.88 11.11
N ARG A 578 -10.76 -17.43 10.58
CA ARG A 578 -11.92 -16.95 11.34
C ARG A 578 -13.19 -17.50 10.71
N TYR A 579 -13.36 -18.81 10.87
CA TYR A 579 -14.53 -19.55 10.46
C TYR A 579 -15.18 -20.15 11.70
N ALA A 580 -16.47 -19.92 11.87
CA ALA A 580 -17.21 -20.31 13.07
C ALA A 580 -18.50 -21.03 12.70
N LEU A 581 -18.87 -22.05 13.49
CA LEU A 581 -20.18 -22.68 13.41
C LEU A 581 -21.20 -21.82 14.14
N ASP A 582 -22.28 -21.49 13.44
CA ASP A 582 -23.45 -20.87 13.98
C ASP A 582 -24.64 -21.84 13.95
N ARG A 583 -25.22 -22.08 15.12
CA ARG A 583 -26.45 -22.86 15.31
C ARG A 583 -27.58 -22.00 15.87
N ASP A 584 -27.33 -20.71 16.07
CA ASP A 584 -28.18 -19.79 16.83
C ASP A 584 -28.97 -18.84 15.91
N GLY A 585 -28.96 -19.10 14.58
CA GLY A 585 -29.71 -18.33 13.60
C GLY A 585 -29.23 -16.88 13.44
N LEU A 586 -27.94 -16.60 13.67
CA LEU A 586 -27.41 -15.25 13.66
C LEU A 586 -27.30 -14.70 12.23
N TYR A 587 -27.84 -13.50 12.04
CA TYR A 587 -27.66 -12.74 10.81
C TYR A 587 -26.29 -12.06 10.81
N THR A 588 -25.77 -11.71 9.63
CA THR A 588 -24.50 -11.00 9.52
C THR A 588 -24.62 -9.78 8.63
N ASN A 589 -23.74 -8.79 8.83
CA ASN A 589 -23.62 -7.69 7.88
C ASN A 589 -22.71 -8.03 6.70
N ASP A 590 -22.63 -7.11 5.74
CA ASP A 590 -21.80 -7.14 4.54
C ASP A 590 -20.27 -7.31 4.76
N LYS A 591 -19.82 -7.45 6.03
CA LYS A 591 -18.43 -7.75 6.42
C LYS A 591 -18.22 -9.21 6.80
N ALA A 592 -19.20 -10.07 6.56
CA ALA A 592 -19.08 -11.51 6.65
C ALA A 592 -19.74 -12.20 5.45
N PHE A 593 -19.32 -13.44 5.22
CA PHE A 593 -19.99 -14.42 4.38
C PHE A 593 -20.43 -15.58 5.25
N PHE A 594 -21.32 -16.42 4.73
CA PHE A 594 -21.69 -17.67 5.38
C PHE A 594 -21.96 -18.77 4.37
N LEU A 595 -21.82 -20.01 4.82
CA LEU A 595 -22.10 -21.21 4.05
C LEU A 595 -23.13 -22.04 4.83
N PRO A 596 -24.33 -22.31 4.30
CA PRO A 596 -25.37 -23.12 4.95
C PRO A 596 -24.97 -24.61 5.08
N SER A 597 -24.00 -24.88 5.96
CA SER A 597 -23.45 -26.20 6.25
C SER A 597 -23.03 -26.26 7.71
N SER A 598 -23.23 -27.42 8.33
CA SER A 598 -22.76 -27.75 9.67
C SER A 598 -21.68 -28.84 9.66
N ASP A 599 -21.12 -29.20 8.49
CA ASP A 599 -20.12 -30.27 8.36
C ASP A 599 -18.85 -29.94 9.20
N PRO A 600 -18.57 -30.72 10.26
CA PRO A 600 -17.39 -30.51 11.08
C PRO A 600 -16.09 -30.64 10.29
N TRP A 601 -16.05 -31.52 9.27
CA TRP A 601 -14.88 -31.67 8.41
C TRP A 601 -14.58 -30.40 7.65
N LEU A 602 -15.62 -29.75 7.15
CA LEU A 602 -15.47 -28.51 6.40
C LEU A 602 -14.96 -27.37 7.28
N LEU A 603 -15.55 -27.22 8.48
CA LEU A 603 -15.09 -26.24 9.47
C LEU A 603 -13.63 -26.47 9.88
N ALA A 604 -13.23 -27.73 10.04
CA ALA A 604 -11.85 -28.12 10.32
C ALA A 604 -10.89 -27.74 9.19
N CYS A 605 -11.25 -28.05 7.94
CA CYS A 605 -10.44 -27.69 6.78
C CYS A 605 -10.23 -26.18 6.69
N LEU A 606 -11.31 -25.39 6.82
CA LEU A 606 -11.27 -23.93 6.72
C LEU A 606 -10.41 -23.27 7.81
N ASN A 607 -10.35 -23.85 9.01
CA ASN A 607 -9.54 -23.36 10.13
C ASN A 607 -8.12 -23.97 10.20
N SER A 608 -7.75 -24.83 9.25
CA SER A 608 -6.46 -25.54 9.27
C SER A 608 -5.27 -24.68 8.83
N PRO A 609 -4.05 -24.98 9.29
CA PRO A 609 -2.83 -24.32 8.80
C PRO A 609 -2.63 -24.48 7.29
N ALA A 610 -2.97 -25.65 6.72
CA ALA A 610 -2.83 -25.89 5.28
C ALA A 610 -3.77 -25.02 4.44
N MET A 611 -5.02 -24.84 4.89
CA MET A 611 -5.94 -23.92 4.22
C MET A 611 -5.48 -22.47 4.32
N TRP A 612 -4.96 -22.04 5.48
CA TRP A 612 -4.37 -20.71 5.62
C TRP A 612 -3.19 -20.51 4.66
N TRP A 613 -2.30 -21.50 4.56
CA TRP A 613 -1.16 -21.50 3.64
C TRP A 613 -1.60 -21.40 2.17
N HIS A 614 -2.66 -22.12 1.78
CA HIS A 614 -3.25 -22.03 0.44
C HIS A 614 -3.88 -20.65 0.20
N ASN A 615 -4.69 -20.19 1.15
CA ASN A 615 -5.44 -18.93 1.05
C ASN A 615 -4.51 -17.73 0.95
N TRP A 616 -3.39 -17.73 1.66
CA TRP A 616 -2.35 -16.70 1.53
C TRP A 616 -1.81 -16.56 0.10
N ARG A 617 -1.86 -17.61 -0.73
CA ARG A 617 -1.32 -17.54 -2.10
C ARG A 617 -2.38 -17.21 -3.15
N CYS A 618 -3.64 -17.48 -2.80
CA CYS A 618 -4.75 -17.52 -3.74
C CYS A 618 -5.78 -16.41 -3.50
N LEU A 619 -5.92 -15.92 -2.28
CA LEU A 619 -6.86 -14.85 -1.94
C LEU A 619 -6.24 -13.47 -2.16
N VAL A 620 -7.10 -12.45 -2.15
CA VAL A 620 -6.67 -11.06 -2.29
C VAL A 620 -6.14 -10.56 -0.95
N HIS A 621 -4.94 -9.96 -0.99
CA HIS A 621 -4.35 -9.27 0.15
C HIS A 621 -4.87 -7.84 0.23
N MET A 622 -5.34 -7.49 1.42
CA MET A 622 -5.78 -6.15 1.80
C MET A 622 -4.72 -5.52 2.72
N LYS A 623 -5.02 -4.31 3.22
CA LYS A 623 -4.16 -3.60 4.17
C LYS A 623 -3.67 -4.51 5.31
N ASP A 624 -2.40 -4.32 5.69
CA ASP A 624 -1.68 -5.07 6.74
C ASP A 624 -1.66 -6.60 6.54
N GLU A 625 -1.63 -7.06 5.28
CA GLU A 625 -1.63 -8.46 4.85
C GLU A 625 -2.87 -9.23 5.34
N ALA A 626 -4.03 -8.56 5.43
CA ALA A 626 -5.29 -9.24 5.70
C ALA A 626 -5.80 -9.93 4.44
N LEU A 627 -6.29 -11.17 4.56
CA LEU A 627 -6.86 -11.90 3.43
C LEU A 627 -8.34 -11.57 3.25
N ASN A 628 -8.79 -11.50 2.00
CA ASN A 628 -10.19 -11.38 1.62
C ASN A 628 -10.72 -12.70 1.04
N PRO A 629 -11.41 -13.53 1.84
CA PRO A 629 -12.05 -14.77 1.37
C PRO A 629 -13.41 -14.48 0.71
N ALA A 630 -13.45 -13.58 -0.29
CA ALA A 630 -14.69 -13.29 -1.00
C ALA A 630 -15.36 -14.57 -1.54
N GLY A 631 -16.69 -14.64 -1.50
CA GLY A 631 -17.45 -15.85 -1.86
C GLY A 631 -17.06 -16.42 -3.23
N ASP A 632 -16.87 -15.56 -4.23
CA ASP A 632 -16.45 -15.91 -5.59
C ASP A 632 -15.03 -16.49 -5.69
N LYS A 633 -14.18 -16.26 -4.68
CA LYS A 633 -12.86 -16.89 -4.56
C LYS A 633 -12.94 -18.18 -3.77
N MET A 634 -13.73 -18.18 -2.69
CA MET A 634 -13.87 -19.31 -1.80
C MET A 634 -14.53 -20.53 -2.45
N ILE A 635 -15.39 -20.35 -3.48
CA ILE A 635 -15.96 -21.50 -4.22
C ILE A 635 -14.90 -22.47 -4.75
N HIS A 636 -13.68 -22.00 -5.01
CA HIS A 636 -12.55 -22.78 -5.52
C HIS A 636 -11.57 -23.23 -4.43
N ALA A 637 -11.85 -22.97 -3.15
CA ALA A 637 -10.98 -23.41 -2.07
C ALA A 637 -10.95 -24.96 -2.03
N PRO A 638 -9.76 -25.60 -2.06
CA PRO A 638 -9.65 -27.04 -2.17
C PRO A 638 -9.94 -27.72 -0.83
N ILE A 639 -10.90 -28.64 -0.81
CA ILE A 639 -11.30 -29.43 0.37
C ILE A 639 -10.87 -30.89 0.18
N PRO A 640 -9.92 -31.40 0.99
CA PRO A 640 -9.48 -32.79 0.90
C PRO A 640 -10.59 -33.73 1.36
N GLN A 641 -10.67 -34.91 0.76
CA GLN A 641 -11.69 -35.91 1.10
C GLN A 641 -11.25 -36.73 2.32
N PRO A 642 -12.07 -36.82 3.38
CA PRO A 642 -11.73 -37.63 4.54
C PRO A 642 -12.08 -39.11 4.35
N THR A 643 -11.28 -39.99 4.93
CA THR A 643 -11.73 -41.36 5.26
C THR A 643 -12.81 -41.32 6.35
N LYS A 644 -13.58 -42.40 6.51
CA LYS A 644 -14.59 -42.51 7.57
C LYS A 644 -14.00 -42.27 8.97
N ALA A 645 -12.85 -42.87 9.26
CA ALA A 645 -12.15 -42.70 10.55
C ALA A 645 -11.72 -41.24 10.79
N GLN A 646 -11.16 -40.57 9.78
CA GLN A 646 -10.79 -39.16 9.86
C GLN A 646 -12.01 -38.27 10.11
N ARG A 647 -13.13 -38.53 9.43
CA ARG A 647 -14.38 -37.77 9.61
C ARG A 647 -14.90 -37.90 11.05
N GLU A 648 -14.95 -39.12 11.60
CA GLU A 648 -15.39 -39.37 12.97
C GLU A 648 -14.46 -38.72 14.02
N GLN A 649 -13.15 -38.81 13.81
CA GLN A 649 -12.15 -38.18 14.69
C GLN A 649 -12.29 -36.66 14.68
N VAL A 650 -12.40 -36.05 13.51
CA VAL A 650 -12.55 -34.59 13.38
C VAL A 650 -13.90 -34.12 13.92
N ALA A 651 -14.99 -34.85 13.68
CA ALA A 651 -16.30 -34.47 14.23
C ALA A 651 -16.26 -34.31 15.75
N ARG A 652 -15.73 -35.33 16.47
CA ARG A 652 -15.57 -35.27 17.93
C ARG A 652 -14.67 -34.11 18.37
N ALA A 653 -13.54 -33.91 17.71
CA ALA A 653 -12.60 -32.85 18.07
C ALA A 653 -13.16 -31.44 17.80
N VAL A 654 -13.92 -31.28 16.71
CA VAL A 654 -14.56 -30.01 16.35
C VAL A 654 -15.70 -29.68 17.33
N GLU A 655 -16.52 -30.64 17.71
CA GLU A 655 -17.54 -30.41 18.74
C GLU A 655 -16.89 -29.97 20.07
N ALA A 656 -15.84 -30.68 20.50
CA ALA A 656 -15.11 -30.32 21.71
C ALA A 656 -14.47 -28.93 21.64
N VAL A 657 -13.86 -28.54 20.50
CA VAL A 657 -13.20 -27.22 20.38
C VAL A 657 -14.23 -26.09 20.30
N VAL A 658 -15.37 -26.31 19.65
CA VAL A 658 -16.47 -25.34 19.59
C VAL A 658 -17.07 -25.15 20.99
N ALA A 659 -17.33 -26.24 21.73
CA ALA A 659 -17.84 -26.18 23.10
C ALA A 659 -16.87 -25.48 24.05
N ALA A 660 -15.59 -25.89 24.04
CA ALA A 660 -14.55 -25.27 24.86
C ALA A 660 -14.39 -23.77 24.55
N ARG A 661 -14.52 -23.38 23.28
CA ARG A 661 -14.42 -21.97 22.89
C ARG A 661 -15.63 -21.15 23.35
N ARG A 662 -16.85 -21.68 23.23
CA ARG A 662 -18.06 -21.05 23.77
C ARG A 662 -17.95 -20.85 25.28
N ALA A 663 -17.59 -21.90 26.02
CA ALA A 663 -17.39 -21.81 27.48
C ALA A 663 -16.31 -20.79 27.86
N ASN A 664 -15.19 -20.75 27.12
CA ASN A 664 -14.15 -19.75 27.35
C ASN A 664 -14.63 -18.31 27.06
N ASP A 665 -15.41 -18.10 26.00
CA ASP A 665 -15.94 -16.78 25.65
C ASP A 665 -17.02 -16.31 26.65
N GLU A 666 -17.79 -17.24 27.24
CA GLU A 666 -18.76 -17.02 28.32
C GLU A 666 -18.10 -16.70 29.66
N ALA A 667 -17.08 -17.46 30.06
CA ALA A 667 -16.31 -17.18 31.27
C ALA A 667 -15.65 -15.79 31.20
N ASN A 668 -15.01 -15.46 30.07
CA ASN A 668 -14.46 -14.12 29.84
C ASN A 668 -15.57 -13.04 29.83
N ALA A 669 -16.77 -13.35 29.36
CA ALA A 669 -17.92 -12.43 29.43
C ALA A 669 -18.26 -12.09 30.88
N ALA A 670 -18.49 -13.12 31.68
CA ALA A 670 -18.90 -13.02 33.07
C ALA A 670 -17.88 -12.23 33.87
N LEU A 671 -16.59 -12.51 33.68
CA LEU A 671 -15.50 -11.74 34.29
C LEU A 671 -15.56 -10.25 33.92
N LEU A 672 -15.64 -9.93 32.62
CA LEU A 672 -15.65 -8.53 32.17
C LEU A 672 -16.91 -7.79 32.63
N ASP A 673 -18.03 -8.47 32.78
CA ASP A 673 -19.27 -7.91 33.31
C ASP A 673 -19.20 -7.73 34.84
N GLY A 674 -18.56 -8.66 35.56
CA GLY A 674 -18.20 -8.50 36.97
C GLY A 674 -17.32 -7.26 37.21
N LEU A 675 -16.26 -7.10 36.41
CA LEU A 675 -15.38 -5.91 36.46
C LEU A 675 -16.12 -4.59 36.19
N ARG A 676 -17.15 -4.60 35.34
CA ARG A 676 -17.98 -3.41 35.12
C ARG A 676 -18.82 -3.08 36.35
N ARG A 677 -19.51 -4.08 36.93
CA ARG A 677 -20.46 -3.89 38.02
C ARG A 677 -19.78 -3.58 39.35
N GLU A 678 -18.73 -4.33 39.67
CA GLU A 678 -18.11 -4.30 41.00
C GLU A 678 -16.91 -3.35 41.05
N TRP A 679 -16.20 -3.19 39.93
CA TRP A 679 -14.91 -2.48 39.91
C TRP A 679 -14.93 -1.17 39.10
N GLY A 680 -16.08 -0.80 38.50
CA GLY A 680 -16.23 0.46 37.76
C GLY A 680 -15.44 0.52 36.46
N VAL A 681 -15.13 -0.63 35.86
CA VAL A 681 -14.37 -0.76 34.62
C VAL A 681 -15.33 -0.71 33.42
N GLU A 682 -15.86 0.47 33.08
CA GLU A 682 -16.87 0.60 31.99
C GLU A 682 -16.39 0.04 30.64
N ARG A 683 -15.11 0.24 30.33
CA ARG A 683 -14.47 -0.18 29.06
C ARG A 683 -13.23 -1.05 29.31
N PRO A 684 -13.39 -2.36 29.57
CA PRO A 684 -12.28 -3.25 29.92
C PRO A 684 -11.19 -3.34 28.86
N GLY A 685 -11.58 -3.26 27.59
CA GLY A 685 -10.69 -3.36 26.42
C GLY A 685 -9.96 -4.70 26.29
N LYS A 686 -9.00 -4.73 25.36
CA LYS A 686 -8.41 -5.98 24.87
C LYS A 686 -7.59 -6.76 25.92
N LYS A 687 -6.76 -6.07 26.72
CA LYS A 687 -5.89 -6.72 27.72
C LYS A 687 -6.68 -7.51 28.75
N LEU A 688 -7.71 -6.89 29.37
CA LEU A 688 -8.57 -7.57 30.34
C LEU A 688 -9.39 -8.70 29.72
N GLY A 689 -9.72 -8.60 28.42
CA GLY A 689 -10.34 -9.70 27.67
C GLY A 689 -9.39 -10.85 27.30
N GLN A 690 -8.12 -10.78 27.70
CA GLN A 690 -7.10 -11.82 27.49
C GLN A 690 -6.46 -12.22 28.83
N LEU A 691 -7.29 -12.45 29.86
CA LEU A 691 -6.83 -12.72 31.23
C LEU A 691 -5.75 -13.80 31.32
N ALA A 692 -5.89 -14.87 30.52
CA ALA A 692 -4.95 -15.98 30.48
C ALA A 692 -3.50 -15.57 30.09
N GLU A 693 -3.31 -14.40 29.46
CA GLU A 693 -2.01 -13.85 29.05
C GLU A 693 -1.40 -12.89 30.08
N LEU A 694 -2.15 -12.51 31.11
CA LEU A 694 -1.68 -11.59 32.15
C LEU A 694 -1.11 -12.37 33.33
N ASP A 695 -0.20 -11.73 34.05
CA ASP A 695 0.06 -12.03 35.45
C ASP A 695 -0.87 -11.19 36.35
N GLY A 696 -1.01 -11.58 37.62
CA GLY A 696 -1.98 -10.94 38.50
C GLY A 696 -1.65 -9.48 38.83
N ASP A 697 -0.37 -9.06 38.82
CA ASP A 697 -0.01 -7.66 39.07
C ASP A 697 -0.39 -6.80 37.85
N SER A 698 -0.13 -7.32 36.66
CA SER A 698 -0.53 -6.71 35.40
C SER A 698 -2.05 -6.63 35.25
N PHE A 699 -2.78 -7.63 35.76
CA PHE A 699 -4.24 -7.58 35.83
C PHE A 699 -4.74 -6.45 36.75
N VAL A 700 -4.27 -6.40 38.00
CA VAL A 700 -4.67 -5.36 38.97
C VAL A 700 -4.36 -3.96 38.43
N ARG A 701 -3.14 -3.76 37.88
CA ARG A 701 -2.75 -2.48 37.27
C ARG A 701 -3.63 -2.09 36.09
N GLU A 702 -3.97 -3.05 35.23
CA GLU A 702 -4.84 -2.75 34.08
C GLU A 702 -6.27 -2.45 34.54
N VAL A 703 -6.80 -3.13 35.57
CA VAL A 703 -8.09 -2.78 36.18
C VAL A 703 -8.05 -1.35 36.72
N GLU A 704 -7.08 -1.01 37.58
CA GLU A 704 -6.91 0.36 38.12
C GLU A 704 -6.88 1.41 37.02
N ARG A 705 -6.09 1.17 35.96
CA ARG A 705 -5.94 2.08 34.83
C ARG A 705 -7.24 2.30 34.05
N ARG A 706 -8.16 1.34 34.08
CA ARG A 706 -9.41 1.34 33.29
C ARG A 706 -10.63 1.84 34.06
N ARG A 707 -10.50 2.06 35.36
CA ARG A 707 -11.52 2.70 36.19
C ARG A 707 -11.74 4.15 35.73
N ALA A 708 -12.90 4.69 36.08
CA ALA A 708 -13.27 6.05 35.70
C ALA A 708 -12.21 7.08 36.15
N LYS A 709 -12.00 8.11 35.33
CA LYS A 709 -11.04 9.17 35.62
C LYS A 709 -11.47 9.91 36.90
N GLY A 710 -10.60 9.94 37.90
CA GLY A 710 -10.89 10.53 39.22
C GLY A 710 -11.39 9.54 40.28
N SER A 711 -11.53 8.24 39.95
CA SER A 711 -11.77 7.22 40.97
C SER A 711 -10.64 7.19 42.00
N PRO A 712 -10.94 7.01 43.30
CA PRO A 712 -9.90 6.86 44.33
C PRO A 712 -9.01 5.66 44.03
N ARG A 713 -7.74 5.76 44.41
CA ARG A 713 -6.82 4.62 44.36
C ARG A 713 -7.42 3.45 45.13
N LEU A 714 -7.23 2.24 44.62
CA LEU A 714 -7.65 1.05 45.36
C LEU A 714 -6.85 0.95 46.64
N SER A 715 -7.51 0.57 47.73
CA SER A 715 -6.84 0.19 48.97
C SER A 715 -6.06 -1.11 48.76
N ASP A 716 -5.10 -1.40 49.63
CA ASP A 716 -4.34 -2.65 49.53
C ASP A 716 -5.25 -3.88 49.71
N ALA A 717 -6.28 -3.79 50.56
CA ALA A 717 -7.31 -4.83 50.68
C ALA A 717 -8.06 -5.06 49.35
N ALA A 718 -8.48 -4.00 48.67
CA ALA A 718 -9.18 -4.11 47.39
C ALA A 718 -8.29 -4.66 46.26
N ARG A 719 -6.97 -4.39 46.31
CA ARG A 719 -6.00 -5.01 45.39
C ARG A 719 -5.82 -6.50 45.65
N VAL A 720 -5.82 -6.91 46.92
CA VAL A 720 -5.78 -8.33 47.32
C VAL A 720 -7.05 -9.05 46.83
N GLU A 721 -8.22 -8.44 46.96
CA GLU A 721 -9.48 -9.00 46.43
C GLU A 721 -9.46 -9.16 44.91
N LEU A 722 -9.03 -8.14 44.15
CA LEU A 722 -8.86 -8.28 42.70
C LEU A 722 -7.86 -9.37 42.33
N ARG A 723 -6.78 -9.52 43.11
CA ARG A 723 -5.82 -10.58 42.90
C ARG A 723 -6.44 -11.95 43.15
N ALA A 724 -7.29 -12.10 44.17
CA ALA A 724 -8.03 -13.33 44.42
C ALA A 724 -8.99 -13.67 43.25
N VAL A 725 -9.66 -12.68 42.66
CA VAL A 725 -10.47 -12.88 41.44
C VAL A 725 -9.60 -13.41 40.29
N PHE A 726 -8.42 -12.81 40.08
CA PHE A 726 -7.48 -13.30 39.06
C PHE A 726 -7.02 -14.73 39.34
N ASP A 727 -6.63 -15.04 40.58
CA ASP A 727 -6.10 -16.35 40.95
C ASP A 727 -7.18 -17.45 40.88
N ALA A 728 -8.46 -17.10 41.03
CA ALA A 728 -9.59 -18.02 40.83
C ALA A 728 -9.88 -18.28 39.34
N GLU A 729 -9.91 -17.22 38.51
CA GLU A 729 -10.41 -17.31 37.12
C GLU A 729 -9.31 -17.67 36.11
N ALA A 730 -8.09 -17.18 36.31
CA ALA A 730 -7.01 -17.31 35.33
C ALA A 730 -6.54 -18.76 35.09
N PRO A 731 -6.42 -19.65 36.12
CA PRO A 731 -6.03 -21.03 35.90
C PRO A 731 -6.99 -21.79 34.98
N GLU A 732 -8.29 -21.65 35.20
CA GLU A 732 -9.30 -22.35 34.40
C GLU A 732 -9.31 -21.86 32.94
N LEU A 733 -9.19 -20.55 32.72
CA LEU A 733 -9.05 -19.97 31.37
C LEU A 733 -7.77 -20.43 30.66
N ARG A 734 -6.66 -20.58 31.39
CA ARG A 734 -5.40 -21.10 30.85
C ARG A 734 -5.50 -22.58 30.48
N GLU A 735 -6.14 -23.39 31.31
CA GLU A 735 -6.39 -24.80 31.05
C GLU A 735 -7.28 -24.99 29.81
N ARG A 736 -8.41 -24.26 29.73
CA ARG A 736 -9.28 -24.28 28.55
C ARG A 736 -8.53 -23.87 27.28
N ARG A 737 -7.69 -22.83 27.35
CA ARG A 737 -6.84 -22.42 26.21
C ARG A 737 -5.86 -23.51 25.80
N ALA A 738 -5.22 -24.20 26.74
CA ALA A 738 -4.32 -25.31 26.46
C ALA A 738 -5.06 -26.49 25.82
N SER A 739 -6.26 -26.82 26.32
CA SER A 739 -7.14 -27.85 25.77
C SER A 739 -7.58 -27.52 24.34
N ILE A 740 -8.01 -26.27 24.08
CA ILE A 740 -8.32 -25.76 22.74
C ILE A 740 -7.11 -25.93 21.80
N ALA A 741 -5.92 -25.51 22.22
CA ALA A 741 -4.71 -25.66 21.41
C ALA A 741 -4.38 -27.14 21.11
N GLY A 742 -4.60 -28.05 22.07
CA GLY A 742 -4.44 -29.49 21.88
C GLY A 742 -5.48 -30.11 20.93
N LEU A 743 -6.72 -29.64 20.96
CA LEU A 743 -7.75 -30.02 19.98
C LEU A 743 -7.40 -29.50 18.57
N GLU A 744 -7.00 -28.24 18.46
CA GLU A 744 -6.60 -27.63 17.19
C GLU A 744 -5.40 -28.37 16.55
N ARG A 745 -4.41 -28.81 17.35
CA ARG A 745 -3.29 -29.65 16.85
C ARG A 745 -3.78 -30.98 16.29
N ARG A 746 -4.69 -31.67 17.01
CA ARG A 746 -5.26 -32.96 16.55
C ARG A 746 -6.07 -32.79 15.26
N ILE A 747 -6.88 -31.72 15.18
CA ILE A 747 -7.64 -31.40 13.97
C ILE A 747 -6.69 -31.12 12.80
N ALA A 748 -5.69 -30.26 13.00
CA ALA A 748 -4.72 -29.92 11.96
C ALA A 748 -3.96 -31.15 11.46
N ALA A 749 -3.46 -32.01 12.35
CA ALA A 749 -2.77 -33.24 11.98
C ALA A 749 -3.66 -34.17 11.15
N THR A 750 -4.94 -34.30 11.51
CA THR A 750 -5.89 -35.15 10.78
C THR A 750 -6.22 -34.58 9.39
N VAL A 751 -6.42 -33.27 9.29
CA VAL A 751 -6.64 -32.58 8.00
C VAL A 751 -5.38 -32.69 7.13
N HIS A 752 -4.19 -32.49 7.69
CA HIS A 752 -2.91 -32.66 7.00
C HIS A 752 -2.72 -34.07 6.46
N ALA A 753 -3.08 -35.10 7.23
CA ALA A 753 -3.04 -36.48 6.75
C ALA A 753 -3.99 -36.71 5.55
N ALA A 754 -5.16 -36.08 5.53
CA ALA A 754 -6.11 -36.19 4.41
C ALA A 754 -5.62 -35.51 3.11
N TRP A 755 -4.67 -34.58 3.20
CA TRP A 755 -4.01 -34.01 2.02
C TRP A 755 -3.00 -34.97 1.35
N ALA A 756 -2.65 -36.07 2.03
CA ALA A 756 -1.64 -37.03 1.59
C ALA A 756 -0.32 -36.34 1.17
N LEU A 757 0.13 -35.37 1.96
CA LEU A 757 1.40 -34.66 1.73
C LEU A 757 2.58 -35.58 2.02
N ASN A 758 3.53 -35.66 1.10
CA ASN A 758 4.80 -36.33 1.38
C ASN A 758 5.69 -35.48 2.33
N PRO A 759 6.75 -36.05 2.93
CA PRO A 759 7.60 -35.33 3.87
C PRO A 759 8.21 -34.03 3.30
N ASP A 760 8.60 -34.02 2.02
CA ASP A 760 9.19 -32.84 1.37
C ASP A 760 8.16 -31.73 1.15
N GLU A 761 6.93 -32.09 0.75
CA GLU A 761 5.82 -31.16 0.60
C GLU A 761 5.46 -30.53 1.95
N LEU A 762 5.42 -31.33 3.03
CA LEU A 762 5.15 -30.84 4.38
C LEU A 762 6.27 -29.92 4.88
N ALA A 763 7.53 -30.33 4.71
CA ALA A 763 8.69 -29.51 5.06
C ALA A 763 8.69 -28.18 4.29
N ARG A 764 8.36 -28.22 2.99
CA ARG A 764 8.24 -27.01 2.16
C ARG A 764 7.10 -26.12 2.59
N MET A 765 5.95 -26.70 2.92
CA MET A 765 4.81 -25.93 3.41
C MET A 765 5.22 -25.20 4.69
N ARG A 766 5.87 -25.89 5.65
CA ARG A 766 6.40 -25.32 6.91
C ARG A 766 7.45 -24.24 6.68
N ALA A 767 8.42 -24.47 5.81
CA ALA A 767 9.46 -23.50 5.48
C ALA A 767 8.90 -22.22 4.83
N THR A 768 7.74 -22.33 4.20
CA THR A 768 7.06 -21.22 3.50
C THR A 768 5.76 -20.81 4.21
N ALA A 769 5.69 -21.07 5.52
CA ALA A 769 4.61 -20.66 6.39
C ALA A 769 4.37 -19.15 6.27
N PRO A 770 3.17 -18.68 5.87
CA PRO A 770 2.90 -17.26 5.90
C PRO A 770 2.81 -16.73 7.35
N PRO A 771 2.93 -15.42 7.54
CA PRO A 771 2.62 -14.77 8.82
C PRO A 771 1.26 -15.21 9.35
N ARG A 772 1.11 -15.24 10.68
CA ARG A 772 -0.15 -15.54 11.37
C ARG A 772 -0.71 -16.93 11.04
N THR A 773 0.13 -17.83 10.52
CA THR A 773 -0.22 -19.25 10.42
C THR A 773 -0.54 -19.77 11.81
N PRO A 774 -1.66 -20.49 11.99
CA PRO A 774 -1.98 -21.09 13.28
C PRO A 774 -0.82 -21.93 13.80
N THR A 775 -0.41 -21.72 15.05
CA THR A 775 0.78 -22.31 15.68
C THR A 775 0.68 -23.82 15.91
N ASN A 776 -0.47 -24.41 15.61
CA ASN A 776 -0.77 -25.83 15.75
C ASN A 776 -0.30 -26.67 14.53
N TRP A 777 0.84 -26.32 13.93
CA TRP A 777 1.45 -27.00 12.78
C TRP A 777 2.42 -28.12 13.22
#